data_AF-A0A2M7V189-F1
#
_entry.id   AF-A0A2M7V189-F1
#
_cell.length_a   1.000
_cell.length_b   1.000
_cell.length_c   1.000
_cell.angle_alpha   90.00
_cell.angle_beta   90.00
_cell.angle_gamma   90.00
#
_symmetry.space_group_name_H-M   'P 1'
#
loop_
_entity.id
_entity.type
_entity.pdbx_description
1 polymer ?
#
loop_
_entity_poly.entity_id
_entity_poly.type
_entity_poly.pdbx_seq_one_letter_code
_entity_poly.pdbx_strand_id
1 'polypeptide(L)'
;MKNTILKNLNEEQKKAVTYGNGPVLIIAGPGTGKTTVITQRITWLILEGKVKPEEILAMTFTDKAAEEMEERVDKILPYSYLDLSILTFHSFCEKVLRDWSLDIGLSPNFKLLNSSQQAFLICQNLSRFNLDYYKPLGNPYKFIRSLVSHFSRAKDEMVSPEEYLEYALNLKLDEDSSQGAEILKTEKARLKEIAEAYDTYQKLLFETEALDFGDLILFTIKLFKKRPQILKKYQDRFKYVLVDEFQDTNWAQYELLKLLTSGDLNLMVVADPKQAIYRWRGASYSNIYQIKKDFPETEIIFLKKNYRSGQAILNLVHQFISQNYDETVGLDEELKRIFAEDLIAVRESNSEIEFFQADTLEFETRRVAEKILELKEKNPELSFNDFAILVRTNAQAEPFCQMLARAEIPFQFLAKSGLFNKPIVLDIIAYLKLLDSYHESNAFYRILNSPLLSEKLKNEELANLVYLAKKRGFPLYEAAKNASLVPGLSREGIKNLMSLISLIEKHTELAKTKPVSFIVYSFLKESGYFDILKRRGESDLKGVEEISWLNQFLKKINDFETTSKDKSVHSFLQLIDIIFEVGENESLGLDEQLGPEAVKVLTVHGAKGLEFAYVFMVDLVEHKFPSINRAEPISLPDSLIKEIIPKGDVHLQEERRLFYVAMTRSRDGLFFLAAQDYGGKRKKKVSPFLYELGLVRTPSKTKNILGSLEILEPPVKNKFSVQGKYNLPAWFSYSQFEAYRKCPLQYKLGFILRLPREGNPSLSFGRTIHDTFFQYLKENLEKNKIGQNSLFKKTSGQKEDVSLKRLEEIYKKCWLDEWYKDAEQKEEFRKLGKEMLKNFYDDCVKTKPRVKELEFPFNFKLGDYLIKGKIDRIDETLDGLEFLDYKTGRPKKEAIEDKRQLIIYQMAGETLFREKIACLSYYYPGTGEKQSFLASKEDLERVKEDFLKVIEEIKKENFAPRPSEMCKYCDFKDICEYRLT
;
A
#
# COMPACT_ATOMS: atom_id res chain seq x y z
N MET A 1 46.10 6.87 26.93
CA MET A 1 44.95 6.62 26.03
C MET A 1 44.51 5.16 26.03
N LYS A 2 45.41 4.16 26.03
CA LYS A 2 45.06 2.71 26.05
C LYS A 2 44.06 2.28 27.15
N ASN A 3 44.24 2.75 28.38
CA ASN A 3 43.32 2.45 29.49
C ASN A 3 42.00 3.24 29.46
N THR A 4 41.83 4.21 28.56
CA THR A 4 40.65 5.09 28.56
C THR A 4 39.46 4.44 27.83
N ILE A 5 39.72 3.69 26.76
CA ILE A 5 38.72 3.01 25.90
C ILE A 5 37.98 1.92 26.67
N LEU A 6 38.70 1.15 27.47
CA LEU A 6 38.15 0.04 28.24
C LEU A 6 37.57 0.48 29.60
N LYS A 7 37.76 1.74 30.01
CA LYS A 7 37.44 2.21 31.37
C LYS A 7 35.94 2.18 31.69
N ASN A 8 35.11 2.46 30.69
CA ASN A 8 33.66 2.58 30.85
C ASN A 8 32.90 1.29 30.45
N LEU A 9 33.62 0.22 30.13
CA LEU A 9 33.04 -1.07 29.74
C LEU A 9 32.95 -2.00 30.94
N ASN A 10 31.89 -2.82 30.99
CA ASN A 10 31.82 -3.93 31.95
C ASN A 10 32.71 -5.11 31.52
N GLU A 11 32.84 -6.14 32.36
CA GLU A 11 33.73 -7.28 32.08
C GLU A 11 33.33 -8.07 30.83
N GLU A 12 32.05 -8.26 30.58
CA GLU A 12 31.54 -8.96 29.39
C GLU A 12 31.81 -8.16 28.11
N GLN A 13 31.61 -6.84 28.14
CA GLN A 13 31.92 -5.92 27.05
C GLN A 13 33.43 -5.84 26.80
N LYS A 14 34.26 -5.81 27.85
CA LYS A 14 35.72 -5.89 27.71
C LYS A 14 36.13 -7.20 27.07
N LYS A 15 35.56 -8.34 27.49
CA LYS A 15 35.81 -9.65 26.87
C LYS A 15 35.47 -9.62 25.38
N ALA A 16 34.32 -9.06 24.99
CA ALA A 16 33.91 -8.91 23.59
C ALA A 16 34.85 -8.00 22.78
N VAL A 17 35.18 -6.82 23.31
CA VAL A 17 36.06 -5.84 22.63
C VAL A 17 37.46 -6.40 22.43
N THR A 18 38.01 -7.05 23.46
CA THR A 18 39.41 -7.52 23.47
C THR A 18 39.60 -8.94 22.94
N TYR A 19 38.51 -9.64 22.59
CA TYR A 19 38.56 -11.01 22.07
C TYR A 19 39.55 -11.12 20.91
N GLY A 20 40.41 -12.14 20.99
CA GLY A 20 41.59 -12.31 20.14
C GLY A 20 41.25 -12.78 18.73
N ASN A 21 41.78 -13.95 18.38
CA ASN A 21 41.59 -14.54 17.06
C ASN A 21 40.45 -15.56 17.08
N GLY A 22 39.86 -15.78 15.90
CA GLY A 22 38.78 -16.74 15.69
C GLY A 22 37.39 -16.11 15.67
N PRO A 23 36.37 -16.90 15.32
CA PRO A 23 34.99 -16.43 15.24
C PRO A 23 34.39 -16.19 16.63
N VAL A 24 33.63 -15.10 16.79
CA VAL A 24 32.91 -14.78 18.02
C VAL A 24 31.47 -14.35 17.73
N LEU A 25 30.53 -14.93 18.48
CA LEU A 25 29.11 -14.58 18.48
C LEU A 25 28.78 -13.86 19.78
N ILE A 26 28.39 -12.60 19.66
CA ILE A 26 27.95 -11.79 20.79
C ILE A 26 26.43 -11.78 20.82
N ILE A 27 25.86 -12.38 21.87
CA ILE A 27 24.42 -12.34 22.15
C ILE A 27 24.14 -11.14 23.04
N ALA A 28 23.41 -10.17 22.50
CA ALA A 28 23.25 -8.87 23.13
C ALA A 28 21.82 -8.36 22.99
N GLY A 29 21.09 -8.34 24.10
CA GLY A 29 19.72 -7.82 24.15
C GLY A 29 19.63 -6.30 23.86
N PRO A 30 18.42 -5.73 23.74
CA PRO A 30 18.25 -4.29 23.57
C PRO A 30 18.85 -3.54 24.76
N GLY A 31 19.46 -2.38 24.49
CA GLY A 31 20.04 -1.53 25.54
C GLY A 31 21.32 -2.05 26.19
N THR A 32 21.91 -3.15 25.71
CA THR A 32 23.16 -3.71 26.28
C THR A 32 24.44 -3.05 25.73
N GLY A 33 24.30 -2.17 24.75
CA GLY A 33 25.43 -1.48 24.10
C GLY A 33 26.03 -2.23 22.91
N LYS A 34 25.22 -2.96 22.12
CA LYS A 34 25.65 -3.64 20.87
C LYS A 34 26.58 -2.80 20.00
N THR A 35 26.06 -1.66 19.54
CA THR A 35 26.81 -0.73 18.68
C THR A 35 28.05 -0.18 19.39
N THR A 36 27.97 0.09 20.70
CA THR A 36 29.13 0.51 21.49
C THR A 36 30.23 -0.56 21.50
N VAL A 37 29.88 -1.83 21.64
CA VAL A 37 30.86 -2.92 21.62
C VAL A 37 31.54 -3.03 20.25
N ILE A 38 30.80 -2.89 19.15
CA ILE A 38 31.38 -2.90 17.80
C ILE A 38 32.29 -1.69 17.58
N THR A 39 31.83 -0.47 17.86
CA THR A 39 32.63 0.75 17.64
C THR A 39 33.88 0.79 18.52
N GLN A 40 33.77 0.35 19.77
CA GLN A 40 34.91 0.24 20.69
C GLN A 40 35.88 -0.85 20.23
N ARG A 41 35.41 -1.97 19.66
CA ARG A 41 36.28 -2.99 19.08
C ARG A 41 37.05 -2.46 17.88
N ILE A 42 36.39 -1.80 16.94
CA ILE A 42 37.05 -1.17 15.77
C ILE A 42 38.17 -0.25 16.27
N THR A 43 37.81 0.65 17.19
CA THR A 43 38.76 1.64 17.73
C THR A 43 39.92 0.96 18.49
N TRP A 44 39.64 -0.06 19.29
CA TRP A 44 40.64 -0.80 20.05
C TRP A 44 41.63 -1.54 19.13
N LEU A 45 41.13 -2.21 18.09
CA LEU A 45 41.95 -2.92 17.11
C LEU A 45 42.93 -1.98 16.39
N ILE A 46 42.47 -0.78 16.03
CA ILE A 46 43.29 0.26 15.37
C ILE A 46 44.33 0.83 16.35
N LEU A 47 43.92 1.22 17.56
CA LEU A 47 44.79 1.91 18.52
C LEU A 47 45.81 1.00 19.21
N GLU A 48 45.52 -0.30 19.32
CA GLU A 48 46.52 -1.29 19.74
C GLU A 48 47.50 -1.66 18.62
N GLY A 49 47.33 -1.11 17.41
CA GLY A 49 48.21 -1.37 16.26
C GLY A 49 48.11 -2.81 15.75
N LYS A 50 46.99 -3.50 16.03
CA LYS A 50 46.76 -4.87 15.57
C LYS A 50 46.45 -4.92 14.08
N VAL A 51 45.77 -3.89 13.58
CA VAL A 51 45.35 -3.75 12.18
C VAL A 51 45.31 -2.30 11.74
N LYS A 52 45.39 -2.10 10.43
CA LYS A 52 45.13 -0.80 9.80
C LYS A 52 43.62 -0.59 9.61
N PRO A 53 43.12 0.66 9.54
CA PRO A 53 41.70 0.95 9.30
C PRO A 53 41.13 0.27 8.05
N GLU A 54 41.91 0.23 6.96
CA GLU A 54 41.53 -0.39 5.67
C GLU A 54 41.40 -1.93 5.71
N GLU A 55 41.88 -2.56 6.79
CA GLU A 55 41.86 -4.02 7.01
C GLU A 55 40.63 -4.48 7.82
N ILE A 56 39.71 -3.57 8.14
CA ILE A 56 38.48 -3.85 8.87
C ILE A 56 37.28 -3.63 7.95
N LEU A 57 36.40 -4.62 7.87
CA LEU A 57 35.08 -4.50 7.24
C LEU A 57 34.01 -4.60 8.33
N ALA A 58 33.25 -3.54 8.54
CA ALA A 58 32.08 -3.54 9.41
C ALA A 58 30.80 -3.43 8.56
N MET A 59 29.86 -4.34 8.79
CA MET A 59 28.62 -4.42 8.05
C MET A 59 27.39 -4.31 8.96
N THR A 60 26.37 -3.63 8.47
CA THR A 60 25.07 -3.49 9.13
C THR A 60 23.92 -3.55 8.11
N PHE A 61 22.68 -3.54 8.60
CA PHE A 61 21.48 -3.71 7.77
C PHE A 61 20.94 -2.41 7.16
N THR A 62 21.20 -1.24 7.78
CA THR A 62 20.65 0.05 7.34
C THR A 62 21.73 1.10 7.16
N ASP A 63 21.57 1.98 6.17
CA ASP A 63 22.54 3.07 5.90
C ASP A 63 22.69 3.97 7.13
N LYS A 64 21.59 4.28 7.81
CA LYS A 64 21.59 5.05 9.07
C LYS A 64 22.45 4.40 10.17
N ALA A 65 22.37 3.07 10.32
CA ALA A 65 23.20 2.39 11.32
C ALA A 65 24.68 2.40 10.93
N ALA A 66 25.00 2.42 9.63
CA ALA A 66 26.37 2.53 9.14
C ALA A 66 26.92 3.94 9.44
N GLU A 67 26.17 4.98 9.09
CA GLU A 67 26.51 6.39 9.37
C GLU A 67 26.67 6.64 10.88
N GLU A 68 25.74 6.16 11.71
CA GLU A 68 25.83 6.31 13.17
C GLU A 68 27.06 5.59 13.74
N MET A 69 27.40 4.40 13.21
CA MET A 69 28.56 3.64 13.63
C MET A 69 29.86 4.36 13.21
N GLU A 70 29.91 4.90 12.00
CA GLU A 70 31.02 5.69 11.47
C GLU A 70 31.26 6.93 12.31
N GLU A 71 30.22 7.75 12.55
CA GLU A 71 30.33 8.93 13.41
C GLU A 71 30.86 8.62 14.81
N ARG A 72 30.42 7.49 15.38
CA ARG A 72 30.86 7.06 16.72
C ARG A 72 32.32 6.66 16.73
N VAL A 73 32.80 5.97 15.69
CA VAL A 73 34.22 5.61 15.57
C VAL A 73 35.06 6.87 15.38
N ASP A 74 34.62 7.80 14.52
CA ASP A 74 35.31 9.06 14.26
C ASP A 74 35.42 9.96 15.50
N LYS A 75 34.39 9.99 16.35
CA LYS A 75 34.44 10.72 17.63
C LYS A 75 35.45 10.16 18.63
N ILE A 76 35.77 8.86 18.55
CA ILE A 76 36.72 8.20 19.47
C ILE A 76 38.15 8.30 18.94
N LEU A 77 38.34 8.22 17.62
CA LEU A 77 39.66 8.27 17.00
C LEU A 77 40.23 9.71 17.01
N PRO A 78 41.53 9.89 17.29
CA PRO A 78 42.16 11.22 17.38
C PRO A 78 42.28 11.94 16.03
N TYR A 79 42.11 11.22 14.91
CA TYR A 79 42.11 11.74 13.55
C TYR A 79 40.97 11.06 12.79
N SER A 80 40.25 11.79 11.93
CA SER A 80 39.28 11.18 11.01
C SER A 80 40.04 10.35 9.98
N TYR A 81 39.74 9.06 9.91
CA TYR A 81 40.37 8.13 8.98
C TYR A 81 39.43 7.94 7.78
N LEU A 82 39.82 8.46 6.62
CA LEU A 82 39.02 8.47 5.39
C LEU A 82 38.74 7.07 4.79
N ASP A 83 39.35 6.01 5.32
CA ASP A 83 39.36 4.67 4.70
C ASP A 83 38.65 3.56 5.52
N LEU A 84 37.85 3.91 6.53
CA LEU A 84 37.04 2.94 7.27
C LEU A 84 35.96 2.33 6.38
N SER A 85 35.90 0.99 6.29
CA SER A 85 34.86 0.28 5.54
C SER A 85 33.69 -0.11 6.45
N ILE A 86 32.90 0.90 6.86
CA ILE A 86 31.65 0.73 7.61
C ILE A 86 30.50 0.90 6.62
N LEU A 87 29.89 -0.20 6.17
CA LEU A 87 28.96 -0.21 5.05
C LEU A 87 27.73 -1.07 5.34
N THR A 88 26.68 -0.97 4.53
CA THR A 88 25.67 -2.04 4.48
C THR A 88 26.15 -3.20 3.61
N PHE A 89 25.52 -4.37 3.74
CA PHE A 89 25.76 -5.51 2.84
C PHE A 89 25.62 -5.12 1.36
N HIS A 90 24.59 -4.32 1.04
CA HIS A 90 24.31 -3.88 -0.32
C HIS A 90 25.38 -2.90 -0.81
N SER A 91 25.74 -1.89 -0.01
CA SER A 91 26.77 -0.90 -0.37
C SER A 91 28.14 -1.54 -0.56
N PHE A 92 28.48 -2.55 0.25
CA PHE A 92 29.68 -3.36 0.05
C PHE A 92 29.65 -4.10 -1.30
N CYS A 93 28.58 -4.84 -1.57
CA CYS A 93 28.42 -5.59 -2.82
C CYS A 93 28.42 -4.67 -4.05
N GLU A 94 27.75 -3.52 -3.97
CA GLU A 94 27.75 -2.52 -5.03
C GLU A 94 29.17 -2.04 -5.33
N LYS A 95 29.96 -1.69 -4.31
CA LYS A 95 31.36 -1.28 -4.47
C LYS A 95 32.19 -2.37 -5.14
N VAL A 96 32.08 -3.61 -4.68
CA VAL A 96 32.79 -4.76 -5.28
C VAL A 96 32.41 -4.95 -6.76
N LEU A 97 31.12 -4.88 -7.09
CA LEU A 97 30.65 -5.04 -8.45
C LEU A 97 31.04 -3.88 -9.35
N ARG A 98 31.10 -2.64 -8.83
CA ARG A 98 31.61 -1.50 -9.61
C ARG A 98 33.09 -1.68 -9.93
N ASP A 99 33.89 -2.09 -8.96
CA ASP A 99 35.33 -2.33 -9.11
C ASP A 99 35.64 -3.47 -10.11
N TRP A 100 34.84 -4.53 -10.12
CA TRP A 100 35.07 -5.77 -10.89
C TRP A 100 33.96 -6.11 -11.90
N SER A 101 33.22 -5.10 -12.34
CA SER A 101 32.06 -5.23 -13.24
C SER A 101 32.37 -6.02 -14.50
N LEU A 102 33.48 -5.69 -15.16
CA LEU A 102 33.92 -6.32 -16.41
C LEU A 102 34.23 -7.83 -16.24
N ASP A 103 34.71 -8.26 -15.06
CA ASP A 103 35.08 -9.66 -14.82
C ASP A 103 33.89 -10.62 -14.73
N ILE A 104 32.71 -10.06 -14.42
CA ILE A 104 31.44 -10.79 -14.34
C ILE A 104 30.46 -10.44 -15.47
N GLY A 105 30.86 -9.55 -16.39
CA GLY A 105 30.09 -9.18 -17.58
C GLY A 105 28.99 -8.15 -17.30
N LEU A 106 29.19 -7.29 -16.29
CA LEU A 106 28.29 -6.19 -15.96
C LEU A 106 28.84 -4.85 -16.49
N SER A 107 27.95 -3.90 -16.72
CA SER A 107 28.30 -2.51 -17.00
C SER A 107 28.86 -1.85 -15.73
N PRO A 108 30.00 -1.13 -15.76
CA PRO A 108 30.50 -0.39 -14.60
C PRO A 108 29.52 0.66 -14.06
N ASN A 109 28.65 1.15 -14.93
CA ASN A 109 27.65 2.18 -14.65
C ASN A 109 26.23 1.58 -14.54
N PHE A 110 26.10 0.33 -14.07
CA PHE A 110 24.79 -0.28 -13.89
C PHE A 110 23.91 0.58 -12.98
N LYS A 111 22.60 0.57 -13.26
CA LYS A 111 21.57 1.29 -12.50
C LYS A 111 20.97 0.36 -11.44
N LEU A 112 20.78 0.86 -10.22
CA LEU A 112 20.12 0.11 -9.16
C LEU A 112 18.64 0.46 -9.11
N LEU A 113 17.75 -0.53 -9.29
CA LEU A 113 16.29 -0.31 -9.29
C LEU A 113 15.68 -0.58 -7.91
N ASN A 114 14.89 0.36 -7.42
CA ASN A 114 13.99 0.16 -6.28
C ASN A 114 12.71 -0.61 -6.67
N SER A 115 11.88 -1.01 -5.69
CA SER A 115 10.69 -1.83 -5.96
C SER A 115 9.71 -1.18 -6.95
N SER A 116 9.54 0.14 -6.88
CA SER A 116 8.69 0.92 -7.79
C SER A 116 9.20 0.89 -9.22
N GLN A 117 10.52 1.06 -9.39
CA GLN A 117 11.19 0.99 -10.68
C GLN A 117 11.19 -0.44 -11.25
N GLN A 118 11.30 -1.46 -10.40
CA GLN A 118 11.17 -2.87 -10.81
C GLN A 118 9.75 -3.14 -11.32
N ALA A 119 8.72 -2.72 -10.58
CA ALA A 119 7.33 -2.84 -11.01
C ALA A 119 7.09 -2.09 -12.33
N PHE A 120 7.62 -0.87 -12.46
CA PHE A 120 7.56 -0.08 -13.69
C PHE A 120 8.20 -0.79 -14.88
N LEU A 121 9.39 -1.38 -14.71
CA LEU A 121 10.08 -2.14 -15.75
C LEU A 121 9.23 -3.32 -16.25
N ILE A 122 8.60 -4.06 -15.33
CA ILE A 122 7.69 -5.16 -15.68
C ILE A 122 6.47 -4.61 -16.43
N CYS A 123 5.83 -3.55 -15.93
CA CYS A 123 4.66 -2.93 -16.55
C CYS A 123 4.94 -2.45 -17.98
N GLN A 124 6.09 -1.81 -18.24
CA GLN A 124 6.48 -1.37 -19.58
C GLN A 124 6.72 -2.53 -20.55
N ASN A 125 7.09 -3.70 -20.04
CA ASN A 125 7.43 -4.88 -20.83
C ASN A 125 6.42 -6.01 -20.65
N LEU A 126 5.20 -5.72 -20.17
CA LEU A 126 4.24 -6.75 -19.74
C LEU A 126 3.86 -7.73 -20.86
N SER A 127 3.91 -7.30 -22.12
CA SER A 127 3.68 -8.15 -23.30
C SER A 127 4.76 -9.23 -23.50
N ARG A 128 5.96 -9.05 -22.94
CA ARG A 128 7.04 -10.06 -22.97
C ARG A 128 6.86 -11.14 -21.91
N PHE A 129 6.01 -10.91 -20.91
CA PHE A 129 5.71 -11.90 -19.88
C PHE A 129 4.55 -12.78 -20.33
N ASN A 130 4.81 -14.08 -20.45
CA ASN A 130 3.81 -15.08 -20.83
C ASN A 130 2.92 -15.44 -19.62
N LEU A 131 2.11 -14.48 -19.15
CA LEU A 131 1.24 -14.61 -17.99
C LEU A 131 -0.22 -14.87 -18.41
N ASP A 132 -0.85 -15.85 -17.78
CA ASP A 132 -2.27 -16.18 -17.92
C ASP A 132 -2.99 -15.93 -16.59
N TYR A 133 -2.65 -16.69 -15.54
CA TYR A 133 -3.27 -16.54 -14.22
C TYR A 133 -2.91 -15.20 -13.57
N TYR A 134 -1.65 -14.75 -13.71
CA TYR A 134 -1.14 -13.55 -13.06
C TYR A 134 -1.33 -12.27 -13.88
N LYS A 135 -2.05 -12.32 -15.01
CA LYS A 135 -2.45 -11.15 -15.82
C LYS A 135 -3.97 -11.13 -16.06
N PRO A 136 -4.79 -10.82 -15.03
CA PRO A 136 -6.24 -10.82 -15.19
C PRO A 136 -6.71 -9.63 -16.04
N LEU A 137 -7.58 -9.89 -17.02
CA LEU A 137 -8.07 -8.91 -18.02
C LEU A 137 -8.61 -7.59 -17.43
N GLY A 138 -9.24 -7.63 -16.26
CA GLY A 138 -9.82 -6.43 -15.63
C GLY A 138 -8.78 -5.48 -15.01
N ASN A 139 -7.66 -6.01 -14.54
CA ASN A 139 -6.53 -5.22 -14.03
C ASN A 139 -5.23 -6.00 -14.24
N PRO A 140 -4.53 -5.77 -15.37
CA PRO A 140 -3.32 -6.52 -15.71
C PRO A 140 -2.18 -6.28 -14.72
N TYR A 141 -2.22 -5.21 -13.92
CA TYR A 141 -1.16 -4.85 -12.97
C TYR A 141 -1.36 -5.44 -11.57
N LYS A 142 -2.48 -6.16 -11.34
CA LYS A 142 -2.89 -6.64 -10.01
C LYS A 142 -1.80 -7.43 -9.27
N PHE A 143 -1.02 -8.26 -9.98
CA PHE A 143 -0.06 -9.17 -9.37
C PHE A 143 1.40 -8.72 -9.50
N ILE A 144 1.67 -7.56 -10.13
CA ILE A 144 3.04 -7.09 -10.42
C ILE A 144 3.84 -6.92 -9.13
N ARG A 145 3.25 -6.31 -8.10
CA ARG A 145 3.89 -6.17 -6.79
C ARG A 145 4.24 -7.52 -6.16
N SER A 146 3.33 -8.49 -6.28
CA SER A 146 3.54 -9.83 -5.74
C SER A 146 4.65 -10.56 -6.48
N LEU A 147 4.77 -10.37 -7.81
CA LEU A 147 5.87 -10.91 -8.61
C LEU A 147 7.22 -10.29 -8.19
N VAL A 148 7.31 -8.96 -8.07
CA VAL A 148 8.53 -8.27 -7.61
C VAL A 148 8.98 -8.77 -6.23
N SER A 149 8.05 -8.85 -5.27
CA SER A 149 8.32 -9.37 -3.92
C SER A 149 8.78 -10.83 -3.97
N HIS A 150 8.16 -11.64 -4.83
CA HIS A 150 8.49 -13.04 -5.00
C HIS A 150 9.89 -13.24 -5.59
N PHE A 151 10.26 -12.47 -6.62
CA PHE A 151 11.60 -12.51 -7.20
C PHE A 151 12.66 -12.08 -6.19
N SER A 152 12.41 -11.03 -5.42
CA SER A 152 13.31 -10.64 -4.32
C SER A 152 13.50 -11.78 -3.32
N ARG A 153 12.41 -12.44 -2.91
CA ARG A 153 12.50 -13.57 -1.98
C ARG A 153 13.25 -14.77 -2.55
N ALA A 154 13.07 -15.07 -3.84
CA ALA A 154 13.84 -16.12 -4.51
C ALA A 154 15.33 -15.78 -4.52
N LYS A 155 15.70 -14.51 -4.74
CA LYS A 155 17.09 -14.05 -4.68
C LYS A 155 17.68 -14.13 -3.28
N ASP A 156 16.91 -13.82 -2.24
CA ASP A 156 17.36 -13.94 -0.85
C ASP A 156 17.76 -15.38 -0.48
N GLU A 157 17.09 -16.38 -1.07
CA GLU A 157 17.40 -17.82 -0.94
C GLU A 157 18.44 -18.31 -1.97
N MET A 158 19.04 -17.41 -2.75
CA MET A 158 19.92 -17.74 -3.87
C MET A 158 19.32 -18.74 -4.88
N VAL A 159 18.02 -18.64 -5.16
CA VAL A 159 17.35 -19.45 -6.18
C VAL A 159 17.50 -18.75 -7.53
N SER A 160 18.19 -19.40 -8.46
CA SER A 160 18.32 -18.92 -9.84
C SER A 160 17.05 -19.18 -10.66
N PRO A 161 16.80 -18.42 -11.74
CA PRO A 161 15.69 -18.70 -12.65
C PRO A 161 15.72 -20.12 -13.21
N GLU A 162 16.91 -20.66 -13.48
CA GLU A 162 17.11 -22.02 -13.98
C GLU A 162 16.72 -23.08 -12.94
N GLU A 163 17.17 -22.93 -11.69
CA GLU A 163 16.81 -23.82 -10.57
C GLU A 163 15.30 -23.80 -10.30
N TYR A 164 14.67 -22.62 -10.38
CA TYR A 164 13.23 -22.49 -10.20
C TYR A 164 12.48 -23.24 -11.31
N LEU A 165 12.88 -23.04 -12.57
CA LEU A 165 12.26 -23.71 -13.71
C LEU A 165 12.40 -25.23 -13.61
N GLU A 166 13.58 -25.72 -13.22
CA GLU A 166 13.82 -27.15 -13.00
C GLU A 166 12.89 -27.70 -11.92
N TYR A 167 12.73 -26.99 -10.80
CA TYR A 167 11.80 -27.36 -9.74
C TYR A 167 10.35 -27.43 -10.25
N ALA A 168 9.90 -26.41 -10.98
CA ALA A 168 8.55 -26.36 -11.54
C ALA A 168 8.28 -27.52 -12.52
N LEU A 169 9.29 -27.94 -13.29
CA LEU A 169 9.17 -29.07 -14.23
C LEU A 169 9.21 -30.44 -13.54
N ASN A 170 10.05 -30.59 -12.51
CA ASN A 170 10.29 -31.86 -11.81
C ASN A 170 9.29 -32.18 -10.70
N LEU A 171 8.32 -31.28 -10.44
CA LEU A 171 7.22 -31.53 -9.51
C LEU A 171 6.46 -32.80 -9.93
N LYS A 172 6.58 -33.84 -9.10
CA LYS A 172 5.92 -35.14 -9.27
C LYS A 172 4.42 -34.98 -9.03
N LEU A 173 3.63 -35.49 -9.97
CA LEU A 173 2.18 -35.56 -9.81
C LEU A 173 1.90 -36.82 -8.99
N ASP A 174 1.35 -36.68 -7.79
CA ASP A 174 0.74 -37.83 -7.10
C ASP A 174 -0.56 -38.18 -7.85
N GLU A 175 -0.51 -39.21 -8.68
CA GLU A 175 -1.60 -39.61 -9.59
C GLU A 175 -2.77 -40.35 -8.89
N ASP A 176 -2.64 -40.65 -7.60
CA ASP A 176 -3.56 -41.56 -6.88
C ASP A 176 -4.91 -40.94 -6.50
N SER A 177 -5.16 -39.66 -6.79
CA SER A 177 -6.49 -39.06 -6.63
C SER A 177 -6.87 -38.17 -7.81
N SER A 178 -8.01 -38.44 -8.43
CA SER A 178 -8.52 -37.71 -9.61
C SER A 178 -8.77 -36.22 -9.32
N GLN A 179 -9.12 -35.84 -8.08
CA GLN A 179 -9.22 -34.45 -7.64
C GLN A 179 -7.85 -33.81 -7.31
N GLY A 180 -6.89 -34.57 -6.77
CA GLY A 180 -5.54 -34.07 -6.51
C GLY A 180 -4.76 -33.79 -7.79
N ALA A 181 -4.96 -34.62 -8.82
CA ALA A 181 -4.27 -34.48 -10.10
C ALA A 181 -4.61 -33.17 -10.84
N GLU A 182 -5.85 -32.69 -10.77
CA GLU A 182 -6.26 -31.43 -11.42
C GLU A 182 -5.74 -30.18 -10.69
N ILE A 183 -5.75 -30.21 -9.34
CA ILE A 183 -5.18 -29.16 -8.50
C ILE A 183 -3.66 -29.08 -8.70
N LEU A 184 -2.96 -30.22 -8.71
CA LEU A 184 -1.51 -30.30 -8.93
C LEU A 184 -1.11 -29.84 -10.33
N LYS A 185 -1.89 -30.16 -11.37
CA LYS A 185 -1.66 -29.65 -12.73
C LYS A 185 -1.77 -28.13 -12.80
N THR A 186 -2.78 -27.58 -12.14
CA THR A 186 -2.99 -26.12 -12.07
C THR A 186 -1.84 -25.43 -11.34
N GLU A 187 -1.38 -26.00 -10.22
CA GLU A 187 -0.27 -25.42 -9.46
C GLU A 187 1.06 -25.53 -10.19
N LYS A 188 1.31 -26.65 -10.89
CA LYS A 188 2.49 -26.81 -11.76
C LYS A 188 2.52 -25.78 -12.89
N ALA A 189 1.36 -25.50 -13.51
CA ALA A 189 1.25 -24.46 -14.52
C ALA A 189 1.56 -23.06 -13.95
N ARG A 190 1.04 -22.74 -12.75
CA ARG A 190 1.29 -21.47 -12.06
C ARG A 190 2.75 -21.28 -11.67
N LEU A 191 3.40 -22.32 -11.14
CA LEU A 191 4.83 -22.28 -10.80
C LEU A 191 5.71 -22.11 -12.03
N LYS A 192 5.36 -22.78 -13.15
CA LYS A 192 6.04 -22.60 -14.43
C LYS A 192 5.89 -21.17 -14.95
N GLU A 193 4.68 -20.61 -14.90
CA GLU A 193 4.41 -19.22 -15.29
C GLU A 193 5.27 -18.23 -14.48
N ILE A 194 5.40 -18.44 -13.16
CA ILE A 194 6.26 -17.62 -12.29
C ILE A 194 7.75 -17.79 -12.64
N ALA A 195 8.21 -19.01 -12.89
CA ALA A 195 9.60 -19.28 -13.25
C ALA A 195 10.01 -18.60 -14.58
N GLU A 196 9.16 -18.71 -15.61
CA GLU A 196 9.36 -18.05 -16.90
C GLU A 196 9.31 -16.51 -16.76
N ALA A 197 8.42 -16.00 -15.89
CA ALA A 197 8.37 -14.58 -15.57
C ALA A 197 9.63 -14.10 -14.85
N TYR A 198 10.19 -14.89 -13.92
CA TYR A 198 11.43 -14.56 -13.22
C TYR A 198 12.62 -14.50 -14.17
N ASP A 199 12.75 -15.47 -15.08
CA ASP A 199 13.77 -15.47 -16.14
C ASP A 199 13.63 -14.25 -17.06
N THR A 200 12.41 -13.94 -17.49
CA THR A 200 12.14 -12.74 -18.31
C THR A 200 12.51 -11.45 -17.59
N TYR A 201 12.15 -11.34 -16.31
CA TYR A 201 12.52 -10.19 -15.46
C TYR A 201 14.04 -10.04 -15.36
N GLN A 202 14.77 -11.14 -15.10
CA GLN A 202 16.23 -11.08 -15.00
C GLN A 202 16.88 -10.65 -16.32
N LYS A 203 16.37 -11.14 -17.47
CA LYS A 203 16.83 -10.71 -18.81
C LYS A 203 16.60 -9.22 -19.05
N LEU A 204 15.44 -8.71 -18.67
CA LEU A 204 15.11 -7.28 -18.81
C LEU A 204 16.05 -6.38 -17.99
N LEU A 205 16.40 -6.79 -16.77
CA LEU A 205 17.39 -6.07 -15.95
C LEU A 205 18.72 -5.94 -16.70
N PHE A 206 19.23 -7.04 -17.26
CA PHE A 206 20.48 -7.01 -18.03
C PHE A 206 20.39 -6.17 -19.30
N GLU A 207 19.31 -6.31 -20.09
CA GLU A 207 19.09 -5.52 -21.32
C GLU A 207 19.04 -4.01 -21.03
N THR A 208 18.61 -3.62 -19.84
CA THR A 208 18.53 -2.22 -19.40
C THR A 208 19.76 -1.72 -18.64
N GLU A 209 20.81 -2.55 -18.53
CA GLU A 209 22.00 -2.30 -17.71
C GLU A 209 21.65 -1.96 -16.26
N ALA A 210 20.68 -2.69 -15.71
CA ALA A 210 20.17 -2.48 -14.37
C ALA A 210 20.32 -3.74 -13.50
N LEU A 211 20.38 -3.54 -12.20
CA LEU A 211 20.34 -4.57 -11.16
C LEU A 211 19.32 -4.16 -10.10
N ASP A 212 18.79 -5.13 -9.36
CA ASP A 212 18.09 -4.87 -8.11
C ASP A 212 18.96 -5.16 -6.88
N PHE A 213 18.42 -4.91 -5.69
CA PHE A 213 19.15 -5.11 -4.44
C PHE A 213 19.56 -6.56 -4.19
N GLY A 214 18.71 -7.53 -4.55
CA GLY A 214 19.03 -8.95 -4.44
C GLY A 214 20.18 -9.35 -5.37
N ASP A 215 20.19 -8.79 -6.58
CA ASP A 215 21.24 -9.01 -7.57
C ASP A 215 22.63 -8.57 -7.08
N LEU A 216 22.73 -7.46 -6.35
CA LEU A 216 24.03 -7.01 -5.82
C LEU A 216 24.74 -8.13 -5.05
N ILE A 217 24.00 -8.84 -4.20
CA ILE A 217 24.53 -9.92 -3.36
C ILE A 217 24.81 -11.16 -4.22
N LEU A 218 23.86 -11.57 -5.06
CA LEU A 218 24.00 -12.77 -5.89
C LEU A 218 25.15 -12.67 -6.89
N PHE A 219 25.29 -11.54 -7.59
CA PHE A 219 26.39 -11.34 -8.53
C PHE A 219 27.73 -11.21 -7.83
N THR A 220 27.79 -10.64 -6.62
CA THR A 220 29.02 -10.63 -5.82
C THR A 220 29.45 -12.04 -5.42
N ILE A 221 28.51 -12.86 -4.95
CA ILE A 221 28.78 -14.29 -4.65
C ILE A 221 29.22 -15.03 -5.92
N LYS A 222 28.52 -14.80 -7.04
CA LYS A 222 28.86 -15.41 -8.35
C LYS A 222 30.25 -15.00 -8.81
N LEU A 223 30.62 -13.72 -8.67
CA LEU A 223 31.95 -13.19 -8.95
C LEU A 223 33.01 -13.90 -8.11
N PHE A 224 32.83 -13.97 -6.80
CA PHE A 224 33.79 -14.61 -5.90
C PHE A 224 33.95 -16.11 -6.17
N LYS A 225 32.86 -16.83 -6.43
CA LYS A 225 32.91 -18.26 -6.80
C LYS A 225 33.57 -18.48 -8.16
N LYS A 226 33.28 -17.64 -9.16
CA LYS A 226 33.85 -17.78 -10.53
C LYS A 226 35.29 -17.29 -10.62
N ARG A 227 35.69 -16.30 -9.81
CA ARG A 227 37.02 -15.68 -9.82
C ARG A 227 37.63 -15.69 -8.40
N PRO A 228 38.14 -16.85 -7.94
CA PRO A 228 38.70 -16.98 -6.59
C PRO A 228 39.86 -16.03 -6.27
N GLN A 229 40.61 -15.60 -7.29
CA GLN A 229 41.70 -14.63 -7.11
C GLN A 229 41.20 -13.24 -6.70
N ILE A 230 39.99 -12.86 -7.12
CA ILE A 230 39.37 -11.59 -6.70
C ILE A 230 38.91 -11.73 -5.25
N LEU A 231 38.24 -12.84 -4.90
CA LEU A 231 37.87 -13.15 -3.52
C LEU A 231 39.09 -13.08 -2.58
N LYS A 232 40.21 -13.69 -2.99
CA LYS A 232 41.45 -13.69 -2.22
C LYS A 232 41.97 -12.29 -1.92
N LYS A 233 41.84 -11.32 -2.85
CA LYS A 233 42.21 -9.92 -2.57
C LYS A 233 41.40 -9.31 -1.43
N TYR A 234 40.11 -9.62 -1.35
CA TYR A 234 39.25 -9.12 -0.26
C TYR A 234 39.52 -9.85 1.05
N GLN A 235 39.79 -11.16 1.02
CA GLN A 235 40.22 -11.95 2.18
C GLN A 235 41.57 -11.47 2.73
N ASP A 236 42.54 -11.20 1.85
CA ASP A 236 43.88 -10.71 2.24
C ASP A 236 43.80 -9.27 2.77
N ARG A 237 42.86 -8.45 2.25
CA ARG A 237 42.62 -7.09 2.72
C ARG A 237 41.95 -7.08 4.09
N PHE A 238 40.80 -7.74 4.23
CA PHE A 238 39.97 -7.66 5.44
C PHE A 238 40.33 -8.74 6.45
N LYS A 239 41.15 -8.38 7.43
CA LYS A 239 41.57 -9.29 8.51
C LYS A 239 40.49 -9.47 9.59
N TYR A 240 39.60 -8.50 9.72
CA TYR A 240 38.47 -8.53 10.64
C TYR A 240 37.18 -8.17 9.91
N VAL A 241 36.17 -9.04 10.06
CA VAL A 241 34.82 -8.82 9.56
C VAL A 241 33.88 -8.73 10.75
N LEU A 242 33.22 -7.58 10.91
CA LEU A 242 32.31 -7.26 11.99
C LEU A 242 30.90 -7.12 11.43
N VAL A 243 29.91 -7.78 12.02
CA VAL A 243 28.52 -7.70 11.56
C VAL A 243 27.61 -7.33 12.72
N ASP A 244 26.86 -6.24 12.57
CA ASP A 244 25.79 -5.84 13.49
C ASP A 244 24.43 -6.38 13.05
N GLU A 245 23.49 -6.48 14.00
CA GLU A 245 22.11 -6.97 13.79
C GLU A 245 22.03 -8.26 12.97
N PHE A 246 22.92 -9.22 13.26
CA PHE A 246 23.09 -10.44 12.46
C PHE A 246 21.82 -11.29 12.33
N GLN A 247 20.86 -11.16 13.26
CA GLN A 247 19.56 -11.83 13.17
C GLN A 247 18.69 -11.39 11.98
N ASP A 248 18.99 -10.23 11.38
CA ASP A 248 18.28 -9.69 10.22
C ASP A 248 18.90 -10.15 8.89
N THR A 249 19.94 -11.01 8.92
CA THR A 249 20.59 -11.52 7.72
C THR A 249 19.76 -12.60 7.03
N ASN A 250 19.72 -12.57 5.69
CA ASN A 250 19.13 -13.64 4.88
C ASN A 250 20.18 -14.71 4.49
N TRP A 251 19.76 -15.76 3.78
CA TRP A 251 20.64 -16.85 3.37
C TRP A 251 21.77 -16.38 2.45
N ALA A 252 21.46 -15.57 1.42
CA ALA A 252 22.47 -15.04 0.50
C ALA A 252 23.55 -14.19 1.22
N GLN A 253 23.14 -13.31 2.14
CA GLN A 253 24.05 -12.51 2.96
C GLN A 253 24.95 -13.39 3.83
N TYR A 254 24.38 -14.43 4.43
CA TYR A 254 25.15 -15.37 5.22
C TYR A 254 26.18 -16.16 4.38
N GLU A 255 25.80 -16.61 3.19
CA GLU A 255 26.71 -17.25 2.23
C GLU A 255 27.84 -16.31 1.79
N LEU A 256 27.55 -15.02 1.57
CA LEU A 256 28.57 -14.01 1.29
C LEU A 256 29.57 -13.88 2.44
N LEU A 257 29.10 -13.84 3.69
CA LEU A 257 29.98 -13.79 4.87
C LEU A 257 30.90 -14.99 4.91
N LYS A 258 30.37 -16.21 4.68
CA LYS A 258 31.17 -17.44 4.67
C LYS A 258 32.28 -17.40 3.63
N LEU A 259 32.02 -16.84 2.44
CA LEU A 259 33.06 -16.67 1.43
C LEU A 259 34.12 -15.66 1.87
N LEU A 260 33.71 -14.52 2.43
CA LEU A 260 34.64 -13.50 2.90
C LEU A 260 35.49 -13.95 4.08
N THR A 261 34.97 -14.85 4.92
CA THR A 261 35.64 -15.34 6.13
C THR A 261 36.20 -16.75 5.98
N SER A 262 36.21 -17.33 4.77
CA SER A 262 36.82 -18.65 4.55
C SER A 262 38.36 -18.53 4.64
N GLY A 263 38.94 -19.00 5.74
CA GLY A 263 40.36 -18.88 6.09
C GLY A 263 40.53 -18.67 7.61
N ASP A 264 41.76 -18.44 8.10
CA ASP A 264 42.05 -18.06 9.49
C ASP A 264 41.61 -16.60 9.80
N LEU A 265 40.40 -16.22 9.42
CA LEU A 265 39.88 -14.86 9.48
C LEU A 265 38.98 -14.62 10.70
N ASN A 266 39.04 -13.41 11.24
CA ASN A 266 38.37 -13.04 12.47
C ASN A 266 36.97 -12.49 12.21
N LEU A 267 35.97 -13.36 12.28
CA LEU A 267 34.56 -12.98 12.20
C LEU A 267 34.02 -12.63 13.59
N MET A 268 33.41 -11.46 13.73
CA MET A 268 32.61 -11.12 14.90
C MET A 268 31.20 -10.74 14.46
N VAL A 269 30.20 -11.45 14.99
CA VAL A 269 28.80 -11.15 14.75
C VAL A 269 28.12 -10.76 16.05
N VAL A 270 27.25 -9.76 16.00
CA VAL A 270 26.41 -9.32 17.11
C VAL A 270 24.96 -9.60 16.75
N ALA A 271 24.26 -10.35 17.59
CA ALA A 271 22.89 -10.77 17.33
C ALA A 271 22.00 -10.61 18.56
N ASP A 272 20.73 -10.30 18.30
CA ASP A 272 19.65 -10.49 19.26
C ASP A 272 18.53 -11.34 18.63
N PRO A 273 18.45 -12.63 18.93
CA PRO A 273 17.43 -13.51 18.35
C PRO A 273 16.00 -13.04 18.68
N LYS A 274 15.79 -12.33 19.80
CA LYS A 274 14.48 -11.83 20.23
C LYS A 274 14.00 -10.64 19.38
N GLN A 275 14.88 -10.06 18.55
CA GLN A 275 14.57 -8.93 17.65
C GLN A 275 14.51 -9.30 16.16
N ALA A 276 14.45 -10.58 15.82
CA ALA A 276 14.29 -11.05 14.44
C ALA A 276 12.84 -10.86 13.95
N ILE A 277 12.56 -9.72 13.29
CA ILE A 277 11.22 -9.25 12.88
C ILE A 277 11.09 -8.95 11.37
N TYR A 278 12.06 -9.38 10.57
CA TYR A 278 12.09 -9.12 9.12
C TYR A 278 12.00 -10.42 8.31
N ARG A 279 11.26 -11.42 8.80
CA ARG A 279 11.21 -12.72 8.13
C ARG A 279 10.57 -12.64 6.75
N TRP A 280 9.57 -11.79 6.61
CA TRP A 280 8.97 -11.42 5.31
C TRP A 280 9.96 -10.81 4.31
N ARG A 281 11.16 -10.40 4.74
CA ARG A 281 12.28 -9.94 3.88
C ARG A 281 13.41 -10.98 3.73
N GLY A 282 13.16 -12.25 4.02
CA GLY A 282 14.21 -13.27 3.92
C GLY A 282 15.09 -13.44 5.16
N ALA A 283 14.91 -12.62 6.20
CA ALA A 283 15.76 -12.71 7.39
C ALA A 283 15.56 -14.04 8.12
N SER A 284 16.66 -14.74 8.36
CA SER A 284 16.68 -16.04 9.01
C SER A 284 17.37 -15.96 10.35
N TYR A 285 16.61 -15.98 11.44
CA TYR A 285 17.22 -16.12 12.78
C TYR A 285 17.95 -17.47 12.93
N SER A 286 17.62 -18.43 12.07
CA SER A 286 18.31 -19.73 11.98
C SER A 286 19.80 -19.60 11.69
N ASN A 287 20.23 -18.49 11.06
CA ASN A 287 21.64 -18.17 10.82
C ASN A 287 22.46 -18.08 12.13
N ILE A 288 21.83 -17.68 13.23
CA ILE A 288 22.47 -17.62 14.56
C ILE A 288 22.87 -19.01 15.04
N TYR A 289 22.10 -20.05 14.72
CA TYR A 289 22.47 -21.43 15.05
C TYR A 289 23.45 -22.00 14.03
N GLN A 290 23.24 -21.69 12.76
CA GLN A 290 24.06 -22.18 11.67
C GLN A 290 25.53 -21.77 11.82
N ILE A 291 25.81 -20.59 12.39
CA ILE A 291 27.18 -20.14 12.63
C ILE A 291 27.98 -21.10 13.53
N LYS A 292 27.37 -21.71 14.54
CA LYS A 292 28.07 -22.66 15.42
C LYS A 292 28.38 -23.96 14.69
N LYS A 293 27.53 -24.35 13.73
CA LYS A 293 27.71 -25.54 12.90
C LYS A 293 28.79 -25.33 11.83
N ASP A 294 28.74 -24.19 11.15
CA ASP A 294 29.68 -23.85 10.08
C ASP A 294 31.05 -23.38 10.62
N PHE A 295 31.08 -22.82 11.84
CA PHE A 295 32.28 -22.41 12.58
C PHE A 295 32.31 -23.02 14.00
N PRO A 296 32.73 -24.29 14.16
CA PRO A 296 32.70 -25.00 15.44
C PRO A 296 33.47 -24.33 16.59
N GLU A 297 34.53 -23.61 16.29
CA GLU A 297 35.37 -22.89 17.27
C GLU A 297 34.78 -21.55 17.74
N THR A 298 33.55 -21.21 17.34
CA THR A 298 32.92 -19.92 17.68
C THR A 298 32.73 -19.78 19.19
N GLU A 299 33.36 -18.76 19.78
CA GLU A 299 33.13 -18.37 21.18
C GLU A 299 31.82 -17.59 21.30
N ILE A 300 31.02 -17.87 22.34
CA ILE A 300 29.77 -17.15 22.61
C ILE A 300 29.94 -16.24 23.82
N ILE A 301 29.65 -14.94 23.66
CA ILE A 301 29.73 -13.94 24.73
C ILE A 301 28.33 -13.33 24.94
N PHE A 302 27.85 -13.35 26.18
CA PHE A 302 26.54 -12.80 26.55
C PHE A 302 26.68 -11.43 27.20
N LEU A 303 26.02 -10.41 26.64
CA LEU A 303 25.92 -9.08 27.25
C LEU A 303 24.64 -8.99 28.09
N LYS A 304 24.77 -9.05 29.42
CA LYS A 304 23.63 -9.09 30.35
C LYS A 304 23.20 -7.73 30.87
N LYS A 305 24.12 -6.77 30.97
CA LYS A 305 23.86 -5.46 31.57
C LYS A 305 23.13 -4.55 30.60
N ASN A 306 21.95 -4.09 30.98
CA ASN A 306 21.13 -3.15 30.23
C ASN A 306 21.28 -1.73 30.80
N TYR A 307 21.59 -0.78 29.93
CA TYR A 307 21.80 0.63 30.28
C TYR A 307 20.59 1.51 29.91
N ARG A 308 19.57 0.94 29.26
CA ARG A 308 18.42 1.65 28.66
C ARG A 308 17.16 1.66 29.50
N SER A 309 16.77 0.56 30.13
CA SER A 309 15.44 0.38 30.71
C SER A 309 15.57 0.00 32.19
N GLY A 310 14.57 0.36 33.00
CA GLY A 310 14.49 -0.10 34.39
C GLY A 310 14.13 -1.59 34.51
N GLN A 311 14.48 -2.20 35.64
CA GLN A 311 14.32 -3.66 35.84
C GLN A 311 12.86 -4.12 35.73
N ALA A 312 11.89 -3.29 36.13
CA ALA A 312 10.46 -3.62 36.03
C ALA A 312 10.03 -3.87 34.56
N ILE A 313 10.47 -3.01 33.63
CA ILE A 313 10.21 -3.19 32.20
C ILE A 313 10.91 -4.46 31.69
N LEU A 314 12.18 -4.67 32.06
CA LEU A 314 12.95 -5.85 31.62
C LEU A 314 12.31 -7.16 32.07
N ASN A 315 11.84 -7.25 33.32
CA ASN A 315 11.16 -8.43 33.86
C ASN A 315 9.85 -8.72 33.10
N LEU A 316 9.03 -7.69 32.87
CA LEU A 316 7.78 -7.82 32.13
C LEU A 316 8.02 -8.33 30.70
N VAL A 317 8.99 -7.70 30.03
CA VAL A 317 9.39 -8.05 28.66
C VAL A 317 9.90 -9.48 28.58
N HIS A 318 10.72 -9.90 29.56
CA HIS A 318 11.27 -11.26 29.63
C HIS A 318 10.17 -12.30 29.84
N GLN A 319 9.25 -12.08 30.77
CA GLN A 319 8.11 -12.97 31.02
C GLN A 319 7.26 -13.15 29.75
N PHE A 320 7.07 -12.09 28.98
CA PHE A 320 6.31 -12.14 27.73
C PHE A 320 7.03 -12.94 26.64
N ILE A 321 8.27 -12.56 26.31
CA ILE A 321 9.00 -13.18 25.20
C ILE A 321 9.38 -14.63 25.48
N SER A 322 9.52 -15.00 26.76
CA SER A 322 9.75 -16.37 27.18
C SER A 322 8.67 -17.30 26.62
N GLN A 323 7.41 -16.88 26.54
CA GLN A 323 6.30 -17.70 26.04
C GLN A 323 6.43 -18.11 24.56
N ASN A 324 7.44 -17.61 23.85
CA ASN A 324 7.75 -17.97 22.48
C ASN A 324 8.53 -19.32 22.36
N TYR A 325 8.36 -20.23 23.32
CA TYR A 325 9.21 -21.43 23.57
C TYR A 325 9.26 -22.47 22.44
N ASP A 326 8.26 -22.51 21.54
CA ASP A 326 8.21 -23.48 20.42
C ASP A 326 9.45 -23.40 19.50
N GLU A 327 10.14 -22.26 19.49
CA GLU A 327 11.35 -22.02 18.69
C GLU A 327 12.60 -22.76 19.21
N THR A 328 12.57 -23.23 20.48
CA THR A 328 13.71 -23.93 21.10
C THR A 328 13.63 -25.45 21.01
N VAL A 329 12.53 -25.97 20.44
CA VAL A 329 12.25 -27.40 20.34
C VAL A 329 13.23 -28.04 19.35
N GLY A 330 14.13 -28.87 19.87
CA GLY A 330 15.16 -29.57 19.09
C GLY A 330 16.52 -28.88 19.05
N LEU A 331 16.69 -27.76 19.77
CA LEU A 331 17.99 -27.12 19.97
C LEU A 331 18.73 -27.70 21.19
N ASP A 332 20.06 -27.75 21.10
CA ASP A 332 20.93 -28.17 22.21
C ASP A 332 20.87 -27.19 23.40
N GLU A 333 21.19 -27.66 24.61
CA GLU A 333 21.15 -26.87 25.86
C GLU A 333 21.94 -25.55 25.78
N GLU A 334 23.10 -25.55 25.11
CA GLU A 334 23.91 -24.34 24.90
C GLU A 334 23.18 -23.30 24.01
N LEU A 335 22.42 -23.76 23.01
CA LEU A 335 21.64 -22.91 22.11
C LEU A 335 20.33 -22.44 22.77
N LYS A 336 19.76 -23.22 23.70
CA LYS A 336 18.62 -22.75 24.52
C LYS A 336 18.99 -21.56 25.40
N ARG A 337 20.24 -21.52 25.90
CA ARG A 337 20.73 -20.37 26.70
C ARG A 337 20.71 -19.05 25.94
N ILE A 338 20.83 -19.08 24.60
CA ILE A 338 20.71 -17.90 23.74
C ILE A 338 19.35 -17.18 23.92
N PHE A 339 18.30 -17.92 24.29
CA PHE A 339 16.95 -17.39 24.48
C PHE A 339 16.61 -17.15 25.96
N ALA A 340 17.20 -17.94 26.86
CA ALA A 340 16.86 -17.94 28.28
C ALA A 340 17.49 -16.79 29.08
N GLU A 341 18.57 -16.17 28.60
CA GLU A 341 19.32 -15.20 29.39
C GLU A 341 18.57 -13.88 29.65
N ASP A 342 18.65 -13.43 30.92
CA ASP A 342 17.97 -12.28 31.48
C ASP A 342 18.84 -11.02 31.42
N LEU A 343 18.19 -9.87 31.28
CA LEU A 343 18.84 -8.57 31.31
C LEU A 343 18.79 -7.97 32.71
N ILE A 344 19.91 -7.41 33.15
CA ILE A 344 20.07 -6.76 34.45
C ILE A 344 20.19 -5.26 34.22
N ALA A 345 19.25 -4.48 34.75
CA ALA A 345 19.29 -3.04 34.68
C ALA A 345 20.47 -2.48 35.47
N VAL A 346 21.23 -1.57 34.84
CA VAL A 346 22.31 -0.83 35.49
C VAL A 346 21.79 0.44 36.16
N ARG A 347 20.69 1.01 35.63
CA ARG A 347 20.04 2.16 36.26
C ARG A 347 19.07 1.70 37.35
N GLU A 348 18.97 2.49 38.40
CA GLU A 348 17.80 2.47 39.28
C GLU A 348 16.75 3.42 38.68
N SER A 349 15.60 2.87 38.29
CA SER A 349 14.48 3.60 37.70
C SER A 349 13.17 3.04 38.25
N ASN A 350 12.31 3.92 38.76
CA ASN A 350 10.93 3.59 39.06
C ASN A 350 10.12 3.63 37.76
N SER A 351 10.24 2.58 36.96
CA SER A 351 9.56 2.55 35.67
C SER A 351 8.04 2.49 35.84
N GLU A 352 7.32 3.42 35.21
CA GLU A 352 5.85 3.41 35.22
C GLU A 352 5.32 2.44 34.15
N ILE A 353 4.53 1.46 34.57
CA ILE A 353 3.86 0.51 33.67
C ILE A 353 2.36 0.58 33.96
N GLU A 354 1.56 0.99 32.97
CA GLU A 354 0.12 1.19 33.13
C GLU A 354 -0.63 0.60 31.92
N PHE A 355 -1.75 -0.07 32.19
CA PHE A 355 -2.70 -0.50 31.16
C PHE A 355 -4.00 0.28 31.32
N PHE A 356 -4.49 0.84 30.22
CA PHE A 356 -5.76 1.56 30.17
C PHE A 356 -6.69 0.96 29.12
N GLN A 357 -7.92 0.65 29.53
CA GLN A 357 -8.98 0.21 28.65
C GLN A 357 -10.04 1.30 28.51
N ALA A 358 -10.22 1.81 27.29
CA ALA A 358 -11.22 2.79 26.92
C ALA A 358 -12.51 2.13 26.39
N ASP A 359 -13.62 2.85 26.45
CA ASP A 359 -14.87 2.42 25.81
C ASP A 359 -14.81 2.59 24.28
N THR A 360 -14.26 3.71 23.81
CA THR A 360 -14.15 4.04 22.38
C THR A 360 -12.74 4.49 22.00
N LEU A 361 -12.39 4.39 20.71
CA LEU A 361 -11.14 4.91 20.15
C LEU A 361 -10.92 6.39 20.48
N GLU A 362 -11.98 7.20 20.55
CA GLU A 362 -11.84 8.62 20.89
C GLU A 362 -11.34 8.80 22.33
N PHE A 363 -11.89 8.05 23.28
CA PHE A 363 -11.41 8.06 24.67
C PHE A 363 -9.98 7.53 24.80
N GLU A 364 -9.62 6.52 24.00
CA GLU A 364 -8.24 6.01 23.94
C GLU A 364 -7.27 7.12 23.50
N THR A 365 -7.55 7.78 22.37
CA THR A 365 -6.68 8.86 21.85
C THR A 365 -6.58 10.04 22.82
N ARG A 366 -7.68 10.40 23.50
CA ARG A 366 -7.72 11.46 24.50
C ARG A 366 -6.84 11.12 25.71
N ARG A 367 -6.94 9.89 26.22
CA ARG A 367 -6.13 9.45 27.37
C ARG A 367 -4.63 9.51 27.09
N VAL A 368 -4.20 9.18 25.87
CA VAL A 368 -2.79 9.33 25.47
C VAL A 368 -2.35 10.79 25.58
N ALA A 369 -3.10 11.72 25.00
CA ALA A 369 -2.78 13.15 25.03
C ALA A 369 -2.74 13.68 26.48
N GLU A 370 -3.74 13.33 27.30
CA GLU A 370 -3.79 13.71 28.72
C GLU A 370 -2.60 13.16 29.50
N LYS A 371 -2.20 11.90 29.28
CA LYS A 371 -1.06 11.31 29.99
C LYS A 371 0.27 11.95 29.59
N ILE A 372 0.45 12.31 28.31
CA ILE A 372 1.65 13.03 27.85
C ILE A 372 1.76 14.39 28.57
N LEU A 373 0.65 15.14 28.65
CA LEU A 373 0.62 16.42 29.36
C LEU A 373 0.85 16.24 30.86
N GLU A 374 0.21 15.26 31.50
CA GLU A 374 0.42 14.92 32.92
C GLU A 374 1.89 14.63 33.24
N LEU A 375 2.58 13.88 32.38
CA LEU A 375 4.00 13.55 32.56
C LEU A 375 4.90 14.78 32.36
N LYS A 376 4.59 15.64 31.38
CA LYS A 376 5.33 16.88 31.13
C LYS A 376 5.10 17.93 32.25
N GLU A 377 3.91 17.97 32.84
CA GLU A 377 3.60 18.80 34.01
C GLU A 377 4.36 18.32 35.26
N LYS A 378 4.41 16.99 35.48
CA LYS A 378 5.17 16.39 36.58
C LYS A 378 6.67 16.59 36.44
N ASN A 379 7.19 16.60 35.21
CA ASN A 379 8.61 16.74 34.95
C ASN A 379 8.86 17.72 33.78
N PRO A 380 9.00 19.03 34.07
CA PRO A 380 9.15 20.07 33.05
C PRO A 380 10.43 19.97 32.19
N GLU A 381 11.41 19.18 32.61
CA GLU A 381 12.64 18.93 31.83
C GLU A 381 12.41 18.00 30.63
N LEU A 382 11.26 17.32 30.56
CA LEU A 382 10.92 16.41 29.47
C LEU A 382 10.62 17.16 28.17
N SER A 383 11.33 16.79 27.11
CA SER A 383 11.08 17.24 25.76
C SER A 383 9.95 16.44 25.12
N PHE A 384 9.22 17.02 24.16
CA PHE A 384 8.27 16.24 23.36
C PHE A 384 8.95 15.10 22.57
N ASN A 385 10.25 15.22 22.29
CA ASN A 385 11.05 14.16 21.65
C ASN A 385 11.21 12.89 22.51
N ASP A 386 10.96 12.98 23.81
CA ASP A 386 11.07 11.86 24.75
C ASP A 386 9.86 10.92 24.69
N PHE A 387 8.79 11.31 23.99
CA PHE A 387 7.55 10.56 23.88
C PHE A 387 7.39 9.94 22.49
N ALA A 388 7.00 8.66 22.46
CA ALA A 388 6.64 7.96 21.23
C ALA A 388 5.30 7.23 21.33
N ILE A 389 4.49 7.34 20.27
CA ILE A 389 3.27 6.55 20.07
C ILE A 389 3.56 5.49 19.01
N LEU A 390 3.51 4.22 19.40
CA LEU A 390 3.80 3.08 18.54
C LEU A 390 2.50 2.42 18.07
N VAL A 391 2.30 2.44 16.75
CA VAL A 391 1.17 1.77 16.08
C VAL A 391 1.63 0.52 15.31
N ARG A 392 0.75 -0.47 15.13
CA ARG A 392 1.09 -1.67 14.33
C ARG A 392 1.08 -1.38 12.82
N THR A 393 0.20 -0.49 12.36
CA THR A 393 0.06 -0.10 10.94
C THR A 393 -0.08 1.43 10.79
N ASN A 394 0.34 1.99 9.65
CA ASN A 394 0.27 3.45 9.42
C ASN A 394 -1.16 4.02 9.56
N ALA A 395 -2.18 3.27 9.13
CA ALA A 395 -3.58 3.71 9.17
C ALA A 395 -4.09 3.93 10.60
N GLN A 396 -3.50 3.26 11.58
CA GLN A 396 -3.88 3.39 12.99
C GLN A 396 -3.36 4.69 13.62
N ALA A 397 -2.39 5.37 13.02
CA ALA A 397 -1.80 6.59 13.58
C ALA A 397 -2.71 7.82 13.43
N GLU A 398 -3.54 7.87 12.38
CA GLU A 398 -4.31 9.06 12.03
C GLU A 398 -5.21 9.59 13.17
N PRO A 399 -5.99 8.75 13.89
CA PRO A 399 -6.78 9.22 15.02
C PRO A 399 -5.94 9.86 16.13
N PHE A 400 -4.75 9.33 16.42
CA PHE A 400 -3.84 9.88 17.43
C PHE A 400 -3.26 11.22 16.97
N CYS A 401 -2.83 11.33 15.71
CA CYS A 401 -2.38 12.59 15.12
C CYS A 401 -3.46 13.68 15.19
N GLN A 402 -4.70 13.34 14.85
CA GLN A 402 -5.83 14.28 14.93
C GLN A 402 -6.08 14.74 16.37
N MET A 403 -5.95 13.85 17.37
CA MET A 403 -6.13 14.21 18.77
C MET A 403 -4.97 15.08 19.30
N LEU A 404 -3.72 14.75 18.96
CA LEU A 404 -2.56 15.59 19.31
C LEU A 404 -2.68 16.99 18.72
N ALA A 405 -3.12 17.09 17.46
CA ALA A 405 -3.40 18.38 16.82
C ALA A 405 -4.48 19.19 17.57
N ARG A 406 -5.57 18.53 18.02
CA ARG A 406 -6.64 19.17 18.80
C ARG A 406 -6.19 19.61 20.19
N ALA A 407 -5.25 18.90 20.78
CA ALA A 407 -4.65 19.21 22.08
C ALA A 407 -3.47 20.19 21.98
N GLU A 408 -3.17 20.72 20.78
CA GLU A 408 -2.04 21.61 20.52
C GLU A 408 -0.67 21.01 20.92
N ILE A 409 -0.57 19.67 20.90
CA ILE A 409 0.68 18.95 21.18
C ILE A 409 1.45 18.81 19.85
N PRO A 410 2.70 19.30 19.75
CA PRO A 410 3.49 19.14 18.54
C PRO A 410 3.80 17.66 18.33
N PHE A 411 3.52 17.16 17.13
CA PHE A 411 3.76 15.76 16.78
C PHE A 411 4.38 15.65 15.39
N GLN A 412 5.13 14.58 15.18
CA GLN A 412 5.68 14.22 13.89
C GLN A 412 5.23 12.80 13.53
N PHE A 413 4.42 12.67 12.49
CA PHE A 413 4.02 11.36 11.97
C PHE A 413 5.02 10.86 10.94
N LEU A 414 5.80 9.85 11.32
CA LEU A 414 6.79 9.20 10.45
C LEU A 414 6.09 8.10 9.64
N ALA A 415 5.27 8.52 8.68
CA ALA A 415 4.53 7.61 7.81
C ALA A 415 5.41 7.06 6.68
N LYS A 416 5.42 5.75 6.48
CA LYS A 416 6.03 5.15 5.28
C LYS A 416 5.14 5.25 4.02
N SER A 417 4.14 6.14 3.95
CA SER A 417 3.13 6.10 2.89
C SER A 417 2.40 7.42 2.66
N GLY A 418 2.02 7.70 1.41
CA GLY A 418 1.02 8.73 1.07
C GLY A 418 1.55 10.07 0.58
N LEU A 419 2.82 10.16 0.16
CA LEU A 419 3.39 11.38 -0.43
C LEU A 419 2.54 11.92 -1.59
N PHE A 420 2.14 11.03 -2.49
CA PHE A 420 1.35 11.34 -3.67
C PHE A 420 -0.12 11.71 -3.39
N ASN A 421 -0.56 11.63 -2.13
CA ASN A 421 -1.89 12.11 -1.72
C ASN A 421 -1.83 13.49 -1.07
N LYS A 422 -0.63 14.06 -0.88
CA LYS A 422 -0.47 15.35 -0.21
C LYS A 422 -0.94 16.48 -1.14
N PRO A 423 -1.65 17.50 -0.62
CA PRO A 423 -2.25 18.55 -1.45
C PRO A 423 -1.26 19.21 -2.42
N ILE A 424 -0.09 19.61 -1.92
CA ILE A 424 0.99 20.20 -2.73
C ILE A 424 1.49 19.28 -3.85
N VAL A 425 1.64 17.99 -3.55
CA VAL A 425 2.12 17.00 -4.53
C VAL A 425 1.06 16.76 -5.60
N LEU A 426 -0.20 16.61 -5.22
CA LEU A 426 -1.31 16.47 -6.15
C LEU A 426 -1.49 17.72 -7.03
N ASP A 427 -1.23 18.93 -6.50
CA ASP A 427 -1.26 20.17 -7.29
C ASP A 427 -0.16 20.18 -8.35
N ILE A 428 1.06 19.77 -8.00
CA ILE A 428 2.15 19.66 -8.97
C ILE A 428 1.84 18.57 -10.01
N ILE A 429 1.34 17.40 -9.61
CA ILE A 429 0.97 16.33 -10.54
C ILE A 429 -0.14 16.78 -11.48
N ALA A 430 -1.17 17.45 -10.97
CA ALA A 430 -2.22 18.02 -11.81
C ALA A 430 -1.67 19.04 -12.79
N TYR A 431 -0.72 19.88 -12.37
CA TYR A 431 -0.05 20.81 -13.28
C TYR A 431 0.73 20.09 -14.38
N LEU A 432 1.49 19.06 -14.03
CA LEU A 432 2.24 18.23 -14.99
C LEU A 432 1.30 17.51 -15.98
N LYS A 433 0.17 16.96 -15.51
CA LYS A 433 -0.85 16.33 -16.38
C LYS A 433 -1.37 17.31 -17.44
N LEU A 434 -1.52 18.59 -17.11
CA LEU A 434 -1.94 19.61 -18.07
C LEU A 434 -0.90 19.94 -19.13
N LEU A 435 0.39 19.75 -18.85
CA LEU A 435 1.46 19.95 -19.83
C LEU A 435 1.55 18.77 -20.82
N ASP A 436 1.13 17.58 -20.38
CA ASP A 436 1.07 16.38 -21.21
C ASP A 436 -0.22 16.35 -22.06
N SER A 437 -1.36 16.69 -21.47
CA SER A 437 -2.67 16.71 -22.14
C SER A 437 -3.57 17.84 -21.64
N TYR A 438 -3.90 18.79 -22.52
CA TYR A 438 -4.85 19.88 -22.23
C TYR A 438 -6.31 19.42 -22.07
N HIS A 439 -6.61 18.15 -22.40
CA HIS A 439 -7.95 17.59 -22.28
C HIS A 439 -8.29 17.18 -20.84
N GLU A 440 -7.29 17.15 -19.95
CA GLU A 440 -7.38 16.77 -18.54
C GLU A 440 -8.17 17.76 -17.69
N SER A 441 -9.49 17.70 -17.82
CA SER A 441 -10.41 18.62 -17.15
C SER A 441 -10.39 18.47 -15.62
N ASN A 442 -10.13 17.26 -15.11
CA ASN A 442 -10.01 17.01 -13.67
C ASN A 442 -8.76 17.70 -13.12
N ALA A 443 -7.60 17.51 -13.76
CA ALA A 443 -6.36 18.18 -13.40
C ALA A 443 -6.50 19.71 -13.45
N PHE A 444 -7.17 20.25 -14.47
CA PHE A 444 -7.41 21.69 -14.56
C PHE A 444 -8.29 22.20 -13.42
N TYR A 445 -9.39 21.49 -13.12
CA TYR A 445 -10.27 21.82 -12.01
C TYR A 445 -9.52 21.84 -10.66
N ARG A 446 -8.57 20.93 -10.46
CA ARG A 446 -7.71 20.93 -9.27
C ARG A 446 -6.85 22.19 -9.19
N ILE A 447 -6.18 22.57 -10.27
CA ILE A 447 -5.37 23.80 -10.30
C ILE A 447 -6.22 25.05 -10.05
N LEU A 448 -7.45 25.10 -10.58
CA LEU A 448 -8.37 26.22 -10.32
C LEU A 448 -8.79 26.33 -8.85
N ASN A 449 -8.82 25.21 -8.11
CA ASN A 449 -9.10 25.18 -6.66
C ASN A 449 -7.84 25.16 -5.79
N SER A 450 -6.65 25.23 -6.37
CA SER A 450 -5.39 25.28 -5.62
C SER A 450 -5.23 26.62 -4.88
N PRO A 451 -4.34 26.70 -3.87
CA PRO A 451 -4.05 27.96 -3.16
C PRO A 451 -3.65 29.14 -4.08
N LEU A 452 -3.23 28.87 -5.32
CA LEU A 452 -2.89 29.90 -6.31
C LEU A 452 -4.10 30.72 -6.77
N LEU A 453 -5.27 30.08 -6.86
CA LEU A 453 -6.45 30.61 -7.54
C LEU A 453 -7.73 30.55 -6.70
N SER A 454 -7.79 29.74 -5.65
CA SER A 454 -8.98 29.59 -4.79
C SER A 454 -9.42 30.91 -4.13
N GLU A 455 -8.48 31.80 -3.83
CA GLU A 455 -8.77 33.14 -3.29
C GLU A 455 -9.15 34.16 -4.37
N LYS A 456 -8.80 33.87 -5.63
CA LYS A 456 -8.92 34.78 -6.78
C LYS A 456 -10.12 34.49 -7.69
N LEU A 457 -10.68 33.28 -7.61
CA LEU A 457 -11.85 32.83 -8.37
C LEU A 457 -12.97 32.42 -7.42
N LYS A 458 -14.17 32.95 -7.64
CA LYS A 458 -15.34 32.59 -6.83
C LYS A 458 -15.89 31.24 -7.26
N ASN A 459 -16.51 30.51 -6.32
CA ASN A 459 -17.14 29.20 -6.61
C ASN A 459 -18.22 29.29 -7.72
N GLU A 460 -18.96 30.40 -7.78
CA GLU A 460 -19.97 30.64 -8.82
C GLU A 460 -19.34 30.79 -10.22
N GLU A 461 -18.20 31.49 -10.30
CA GLU A 461 -17.43 31.68 -11.54
C GLU A 461 -16.90 30.34 -12.06
N LEU A 462 -16.38 29.51 -11.16
CA LEU A 462 -15.93 28.16 -11.48
C LEU A 462 -17.07 27.27 -11.97
N ALA A 463 -18.24 27.34 -11.33
CA ALA A 463 -19.43 26.58 -11.76
C ALA A 463 -19.90 27.01 -13.16
N ASN A 464 -19.86 28.30 -13.47
CA ASN A 464 -20.20 28.83 -14.81
C ASN A 464 -19.20 28.39 -15.88
N LEU A 465 -17.91 28.33 -15.55
CA LEU A 465 -16.87 27.81 -16.43
C LEU A 465 -17.12 26.34 -16.78
N VAL A 466 -17.38 25.50 -15.78
CA VAL A 466 -17.69 24.06 -15.98
C VAL A 466 -18.98 23.88 -16.78
N TYR A 467 -19.99 24.72 -16.52
CA TYR A 467 -21.23 24.71 -17.29
C TYR A 467 -21.00 25.02 -18.77
N LEU A 468 -20.19 26.03 -19.10
CA LEU A 468 -19.85 26.37 -20.48
C LEU A 468 -19.11 25.23 -21.16
N ALA A 469 -18.09 24.66 -20.50
CA ALA A 469 -17.32 23.52 -20.98
C ALA A 469 -18.26 22.37 -21.39
N LYS A 470 -19.17 21.99 -20.49
CA LYS A 470 -20.17 20.94 -20.76
C LYS A 470 -21.13 21.29 -21.89
N LYS A 471 -21.63 22.53 -21.94
CA LYS A 471 -22.59 22.97 -22.97
C LYS A 471 -21.99 22.94 -24.38
N ARG A 472 -20.70 23.22 -24.50
CA ARG A 472 -19.97 23.25 -25.77
C ARG A 472 -19.27 21.92 -26.11
N GLY A 473 -19.17 20.99 -25.15
CA GLY A 473 -18.39 19.76 -25.31
C GLY A 473 -16.88 20.01 -25.30
N PHE A 474 -16.45 21.09 -24.65
CA PHE A 474 -15.04 21.49 -24.57
C PHE A 474 -14.37 20.95 -23.30
N PRO A 475 -13.06 20.66 -23.34
CA PRO A 475 -12.26 20.55 -22.13
C PRO A 475 -12.32 21.85 -21.33
N LEU A 476 -12.17 21.75 -20.02
CA LEU A 476 -12.17 22.92 -19.12
C LEU A 476 -11.10 23.96 -19.51
N TYR A 477 -9.93 23.51 -19.97
CA TYR A 477 -8.86 24.38 -20.46
C TYR A 477 -9.34 25.26 -21.63
N GLU A 478 -10.04 24.66 -22.60
CA GLU A 478 -10.55 25.38 -23.78
C GLU A 478 -11.67 26.36 -23.41
N ALA A 479 -12.51 26.00 -22.44
CA ALA A 479 -13.49 26.91 -21.88
C ALA A 479 -12.83 28.12 -21.18
N ALA A 480 -11.69 27.92 -20.52
CA ALA A 480 -10.93 28.99 -19.90
C ALA A 480 -10.20 29.87 -20.93
N LYS A 481 -9.75 29.30 -22.05
CA LYS A 481 -9.24 30.07 -23.20
C LYS A 481 -10.28 31.04 -23.75
N ASN A 482 -11.54 30.63 -23.68
CA ASN A 482 -12.70 31.42 -24.04
C ASN A 482 -13.36 32.09 -22.81
N ALA A 483 -12.57 32.47 -21.79
CA ALA A 483 -13.08 33.05 -20.54
C ALA A 483 -14.00 34.27 -20.74
N SER A 484 -13.78 35.05 -21.80
CA SER A 484 -14.64 36.19 -22.16
C SER A 484 -16.08 35.81 -22.53
N LEU A 485 -16.31 34.55 -22.93
CA LEU A 485 -17.62 34.00 -23.28
C LEU A 485 -18.33 33.35 -22.08
N VAL A 486 -17.66 33.25 -20.92
CA VAL A 486 -18.21 32.63 -19.71
C VAL A 486 -19.19 33.60 -19.03
N PRO A 487 -20.49 33.24 -18.92
CA PRO A 487 -21.46 34.12 -18.26
C PRO A 487 -21.12 34.30 -16.79
N GLY A 488 -21.18 35.55 -16.30
CA GLY A 488 -20.99 35.87 -14.88
C GLY A 488 -19.53 35.85 -14.39
N LEU A 489 -18.55 35.81 -15.30
CA LEU A 489 -17.13 35.89 -14.94
C LEU A 489 -16.68 37.35 -14.75
N SER A 490 -16.03 37.65 -13.63
CA SER A 490 -15.49 38.99 -13.35
C SER A 490 -14.27 39.32 -14.22
N ARG A 491 -13.98 40.61 -14.39
CA ARG A 491 -12.77 41.08 -15.11
C ARG A 491 -11.49 40.54 -14.49
N GLU A 492 -11.46 40.42 -13.17
CA GLU A 492 -10.33 39.88 -12.42
C GLU A 492 -10.21 38.36 -12.62
N GLY A 493 -11.33 37.62 -12.59
CA GLY A 493 -11.38 36.21 -12.93
C GLY A 493 -10.85 35.92 -14.34
N ILE A 494 -11.24 36.73 -15.35
CA ILE A 494 -10.72 36.63 -16.71
C ILE A 494 -9.19 36.84 -16.73
N LYS A 495 -8.68 37.88 -16.08
CA LYS A 495 -7.24 38.18 -16.02
C LYS A 495 -6.46 37.02 -15.39
N ASN A 496 -6.96 36.46 -14.30
CA ASN A 496 -6.32 35.34 -13.60
C ASN A 496 -6.31 34.06 -14.43
N LEU A 497 -7.40 33.73 -15.13
CA LEU A 497 -7.44 32.58 -16.05
C LEU A 497 -6.47 32.77 -17.22
N MET A 498 -6.43 33.95 -17.84
CA MET A 498 -5.51 34.23 -18.94
C MET A 498 -4.05 34.14 -18.50
N SER A 499 -3.73 34.58 -17.28
CA SER A 499 -2.39 34.43 -16.70
C SER A 499 -2.00 32.97 -16.51
N LEU A 500 -2.94 32.12 -16.03
CA LEU A 500 -2.69 30.69 -15.88
C LEU A 500 -2.47 30.01 -17.24
N ILE A 501 -3.28 30.36 -18.25
CA ILE A 501 -3.18 29.79 -19.60
C ILE A 501 -1.83 30.12 -20.22
N SER A 502 -1.42 31.39 -20.14
CA SER A 502 -0.11 31.82 -20.65
C SER A 502 1.04 31.06 -19.97
N LEU A 503 0.93 30.80 -18.67
CA LEU A 503 1.91 30.01 -17.93
C LEU A 503 1.95 28.55 -18.41
N ILE A 504 0.78 27.92 -18.61
CA ILE A 504 0.66 26.55 -19.13
C ILE A 504 1.25 26.44 -20.54
N GLU A 505 0.91 27.37 -21.45
CA GLU A 505 1.45 27.37 -22.82
C GLU A 505 2.98 27.50 -22.82
N LYS A 506 3.52 28.42 -22.02
CA LYS A 506 4.97 28.59 -21.85
C LYS A 506 5.64 27.32 -21.32
N HIS A 507 5.11 26.72 -20.26
CA HIS A 507 5.70 25.54 -19.66
C HIS A 507 5.53 24.28 -20.52
N THR A 508 4.51 24.21 -21.37
CA THR A 508 4.36 23.11 -22.32
C THR A 508 5.50 23.14 -23.35
N GLU A 509 5.87 24.32 -23.84
CA GLU A 509 7.00 24.43 -24.77
C GLU A 509 8.33 24.06 -24.10
N LEU A 510 8.51 24.42 -22.82
CA LEU A 510 9.67 24.00 -22.05
C LEU A 510 9.69 22.48 -21.81
N ALA A 511 8.55 21.86 -21.54
CA ALA A 511 8.43 20.43 -21.24
C ALA A 511 8.89 19.52 -22.40
N LYS A 512 8.93 20.04 -23.64
CA LYS A 512 9.47 19.33 -24.81
C LYS A 512 10.99 19.17 -24.77
N THR A 513 11.71 20.05 -24.08
CA THR A 513 13.19 20.11 -24.12
C THR A 513 13.86 20.07 -22.75
N LYS A 514 13.11 20.28 -21.68
CA LYS A 514 13.61 20.37 -20.31
C LYS A 514 13.14 19.18 -19.47
N PRO A 515 13.96 18.76 -18.50
CA PRO A 515 13.60 17.69 -17.58
C PRO A 515 12.50 18.13 -16.61
N VAL A 516 11.81 17.17 -15.99
CA VAL A 516 10.67 17.40 -15.09
C VAL A 516 11.01 18.30 -13.90
N SER A 517 12.20 18.14 -13.31
CA SER A 517 12.73 18.92 -12.19
C SER A 517 12.75 20.42 -12.51
N PHE A 518 13.18 20.76 -13.72
CA PHE A 518 13.20 22.13 -14.22
C PHE A 518 11.78 22.68 -14.37
N ILE A 519 10.85 21.88 -14.92
CA ILE A 519 9.46 22.29 -15.10
C ILE A 519 8.77 22.56 -13.76
N VAL A 520 8.96 21.67 -12.78
CA VAL A 520 8.40 21.86 -11.44
C VAL A 520 8.98 23.09 -10.76
N TYR A 521 10.30 23.30 -10.86
CA TYR A 521 10.93 24.52 -10.33
C TYR A 521 10.38 25.80 -10.99
N SER A 522 10.27 25.81 -12.32
CA SER A 522 9.68 26.92 -13.08
C SER A 522 8.24 27.19 -12.66
N PHE A 523 7.42 26.14 -12.49
CA PHE A 523 6.05 26.27 -11.97
C PHE A 523 6.01 26.93 -10.60
N LEU A 524 6.78 26.42 -9.63
CA LEU A 524 6.76 26.93 -8.24
C LEU A 524 7.18 28.40 -8.16
N LYS A 525 8.18 28.81 -8.95
CA LYS A 525 8.70 30.17 -8.98
C LYS A 525 7.78 31.13 -9.73
N GLU A 526 7.35 30.78 -10.94
CA GLU A 526 6.64 31.71 -11.81
C GLU A 526 5.14 31.84 -11.49
N SER A 527 4.53 30.81 -10.88
CA SER A 527 3.13 30.89 -10.41
C SER A 527 2.96 31.68 -9.10
N GLY A 528 4.05 31.91 -8.36
CA GLY A 528 4.02 32.46 -7.00
C GLY A 528 3.67 31.42 -5.92
N TYR A 529 3.62 30.13 -6.25
CA TYR A 529 3.36 29.06 -5.27
C TYR A 529 4.43 29.03 -4.16
N PHE A 530 5.70 29.24 -4.53
CA PHE A 530 6.81 29.25 -3.58
C PHE A 530 6.65 30.33 -2.48
N ASP A 531 6.17 31.53 -2.85
CA ASP A 531 5.95 32.62 -1.91
C ASP A 531 4.76 32.37 -0.97
N ILE A 532 3.77 31.57 -1.40
CA ILE A 532 2.66 31.12 -0.54
C ILE A 532 3.21 30.14 0.50
N LEU A 533 4.03 29.18 0.08
CA LEU A 533 4.62 28.18 0.99
C LEU A 533 5.53 28.82 2.02
N LYS A 534 6.39 29.76 1.59
CA LYS A 534 7.29 30.47 2.50
C LYS A 534 6.52 31.21 3.60
N ARG A 535 5.48 31.97 3.22
CA ARG A 535 4.64 32.71 4.18
C ARG A 535 3.94 31.78 5.17
N ARG A 536 3.45 30.62 4.71
CA ARG A 536 2.83 29.62 5.59
C ARG A 536 3.85 28.98 6.54
N GLY A 537 5.01 28.58 6.04
CA GLY A 537 6.07 27.92 6.81
C GLY A 537 6.68 28.79 7.90
N GLU A 538 6.65 30.12 7.77
CA GLU A 538 7.08 31.06 8.80
C GLU A 538 6.07 31.21 9.96
N SER A 539 4.81 30.80 9.75
CA SER A 539 3.69 31.08 10.67
C SER A 539 3.01 29.84 11.27
N ASP A 540 3.14 28.67 10.64
CA ASP A 540 2.37 27.47 10.96
C ASP A 540 3.23 26.21 10.78
N LEU A 541 3.18 25.28 11.74
CA LEU A 541 3.80 23.94 11.65
C LEU A 541 3.34 23.20 10.39
N LYS A 542 2.10 23.40 9.93
CA LYS A 542 1.60 22.82 8.67
C LYS A 542 2.37 23.28 7.45
N GLY A 543 2.84 24.53 7.43
CA GLY A 543 3.64 25.06 6.33
C GLY A 543 5.01 24.39 6.25
N VAL A 544 5.61 24.06 7.39
CA VAL A 544 6.88 23.31 7.45
C VAL A 544 6.71 21.90 6.90
N GLU A 545 5.60 21.22 7.21
CA GLU A 545 5.27 19.91 6.67
C GLU A 545 5.10 19.94 5.14
N GLU A 546 4.41 20.94 4.58
CA GLU A 546 4.22 21.08 3.14
C GLU A 546 5.56 21.23 2.39
N ILE A 547 6.50 22.00 2.94
CA ILE A 547 7.87 22.14 2.39
C ILE A 547 8.63 20.81 2.46
N SER A 548 8.48 20.07 3.55
CA SER A 548 9.10 18.75 3.68
C SER A 548 8.58 17.77 2.62
N TRP A 549 7.27 17.73 2.37
CA TRP A 549 6.68 16.91 1.32
C TRP A 549 7.16 17.33 -0.07
N LEU A 550 7.28 18.64 -0.32
CA LEU A 550 7.83 19.15 -1.58
C LEU A 550 9.26 18.67 -1.82
N ASN A 551 10.13 18.79 -0.82
CA ASN A 551 11.53 18.37 -0.93
C ASN A 551 11.64 16.87 -1.21
N GLN A 552 10.80 16.05 -0.57
CA GLN A 552 10.74 14.62 -0.82
C GLN A 552 10.26 14.30 -2.24
N PHE A 553 9.26 15.04 -2.74
CA PHE A 553 8.78 14.87 -4.11
C PHE A 553 9.83 15.32 -5.15
N LEU A 554 10.57 16.39 -4.90
CA LEU A 554 11.68 16.83 -5.74
C LEU A 554 12.82 15.80 -5.77
N LYS A 555 13.15 15.18 -4.63
CA LYS A 555 14.11 14.07 -4.58
C LYS A 555 13.67 12.92 -5.49
N LYS A 556 12.38 12.56 -5.47
CA LYS A 556 11.82 11.52 -6.34
C LYS A 556 11.92 11.86 -7.83
N ILE A 557 11.69 13.12 -8.19
CA ILE A 557 11.88 13.58 -9.57
C ILE A 557 13.36 13.43 -9.98
N ASN A 558 14.29 13.80 -9.11
CA ASN A 558 15.72 13.66 -9.37
C ASN A 558 16.13 12.17 -9.50
N ASP A 559 15.61 11.30 -8.64
CA ASP A 559 15.83 9.85 -8.71
C ASP A 559 15.31 9.29 -10.04
N PHE A 560 14.13 9.73 -10.49
CA PHE A 560 13.61 9.38 -11.81
C PHE A 560 14.53 9.87 -12.94
N GLU A 561 15.00 11.11 -12.90
CA GLU A 561 15.84 11.69 -13.95
C GLU A 561 17.25 11.10 -14.02
N THR A 562 17.76 10.56 -12.92
CA THR A 562 19.05 9.88 -12.88
C THR A 562 18.93 8.44 -13.41
N THR A 563 17.80 7.78 -13.12
CA THR A 563 17.60 6.37 -13.46
C THR A 563 17.00 6.18 -14.86
N SER A 564 16.10 7.04 -15.30
CA SER A 564 15.37 6.91 -16.56
C SER A 564 16.15 7.46 -17.75
N LYS A 565 16.06 6.78 -18.90
CA LYS A 565 16.61 7.28 -20.18
C LYS A 565 15.76 8.44 -20.71
N ASP A 566 14.45 8.31 -20.64
CA ASP A 566 13.51 9.38 -20.95
C ASP A 566 13.21 10.20 -19.67
N LYS A 567 13.49 11.49 -19.74
CA LYS A 567 13.31 12.46 -18.64
C LYS A 567 12.12 13.39 -18.89
N SER A 568 11.25 13.02 -19.84
CA SER A 568 10.06 13.77 -20.19
C SER A 568 9.02 13.78 -19.06
N VAL A 569 8.17 14.80 -19.07
CA VAL A 569 6.99 14.87 -18.18
C VAL A 569 6.08 13.66 -18.41
N HIS A 570 5.91 13.25 -19.67
CA HIS A 570 5.11 12.10 -20.06
C HIS A 570 5.57 10.80 -19.36
N SER A 571 6.86 10.47 -19.47
CA SER A 571 7.40 9.25 -18.86
C SER A 571 7.32 9.27 -17.33
N PHE A 572 7.43 10.44 -16.70
CA PHE A 572 7.27 10.57 -15.26
C PHE A 572 5.82 10.36 -14.81
N LEU A 573 4.84 10.90 -15.56
CA LEU A 573 3.43 10.68 -15.27
C LEU A 573 3.03 9.20 -15.40
N GLN A 574 3.56 8.50 -16.41
CA GLN A 574 3.37 7.05 -16.54
C GLN A 574 3.89 6.28 -15.32
N LEU A 575 5.06 6.67 -14.78
CA LEU A 575 5.60 6.06 -13.57
C LEU A 575 4.66 6.29 -12.38
N ILE A 576 4.15 7.51 -12.20
CA ILE A 576 3.19 7.83 -11.14
C ILE A 576 1.91 7.00 -11.27
N ASP A 577 1.35 6.90 -12.48
CA ASP A 577 0.14 6.11 -12.72
C ASP A 577 0.35 4.63 -12.40
N ILE A 578 1.52 4.07 -12.76
CA ILE A 578 1.89 2.70 -12.41
C ILE A 578 2.06 2.53 -10.90
N ILE A 579 2.71 3.46 -10.21
CA ILE A 579 2.84 3.43 -8.74
C ILE A 579 1.45 3.37 -8.08
N PHE A 580 0.49 4.16 -8.60
CA PHE A 580 -0.89 4.12 -8.13
C PHE A 580 -1.61 2.81 -8.45
N GLU A 581 -1.46 2.27 -9.65
CA GLU A 581 -2.09 1.01 -10.07
C GLU A 581 -1.54 -0.20 -9.29
N VAL A 582 -0.23 -0.20 -9.01
CA VAL A 582 0.47 -1.23 -8.24
C VAL A 582 0.21 -1.08 -6.72
N GLY A 583 -0.34 0.06 -6.30
CA GLY A 583 -0.67 0.33 -4.89
C GLY A 583 0.58 0.42 -4.02
N GLU A 584 1.67 0.92 -4.59
CA GLU A 584 2.88 1.16 -3.81
C GLU A 584 2.74 2.44 -2.99
N ASN A 585 2.94 2.24 -1.70
CA ASN A 585 2.96 3.30 -0.71
C ASN A 585 4.44 3.57 -0.42
N GLU A 586 5.01 4.53 -1.14
CA GLU A 586 6.42 4.86 -0.99
C GLU A 586 6.72 5.47 0.39
N SER A 587 7.84 5.04 0.97
CA SER A 587 8.31 5.52 2.26
C SER A 587 8.74 6.98 2.19
N LEU A 588 8.18 7.81 3.07
CA LEU A 588 8.72 9.14 3.36
C LEU A 588 10.06 8.92 4.08
N GLY A 589 11.16 9.23 3.40
CA GLY A 589 12.47 9.33 4.05
C GLY A 589 12.50 10.67 4.77
N LEU A 590 12.39 10.64 6.11
CA LEU A 590 12.60 11.83 6.92
C LEU A 590 13.84 11.64 7.77
N ASP A 591 14.61 12.71 7.87
CA ASP A 591 15.75 12.82 8.75
C ASP A 591 15.23 13.01 10.19
N GLU A 592 15.30 11.95 10.99
CA GLU A 592 14.63 11.86 12.31
C GLU A 592 15.30 12.72 13.39
N GLN A 593 16.55 13.15 13.17
CA GLN A 593 17.35 13.93 14.12
C GLN A 593 17.30 15.44 13.87
N LEU A 594 16.86 15.89 12.69
CA LEU A 594 16.83 17.30 12.28
C LEU A 594 15.43 17.95 12.42
N GLY A 595 14.50 17.31 13.11
CA GLY A 595 13.13 17.80 13.29
C GLY A 595 12.94 18.72 14.52
N PRO A 596 11.91 19.59 14.52
CA PRO A 596 11.51 20.37 15.69
C PRO A 596 11.05 19.47 16.86
N GLU A 597 11.02 20.02 18.08
CA GLU A 597 10.58 19.35 19.31
C GLU A 597 9.15 18.80 19.17
N ALA A 598 8.98 17.47 19.05
CA ALA A 598 7.68 16.87 18.75
C ALA A 598 7.56 15.41 19.18
N VAL A 599 6.34 15.00 19.57
CA VAL A 599 5.99 13.60 19.87
C VAL A 599 6.10 12.78 18.60
N LYS A 600 6.87 11.68 18.63
CA LYS A 600 7.03 10.83 17.45
C LYS A 600 5.88 9.84 17.37
N VAL A 601 5.17 9.82 16.24
CA VAL A 601 4.16 8.80 15.94
C VAL A 601 4.72 7.91 14.82
N LEU A 602 4.94 6.63 15.13
CA LEU A 602 5.63 5.72 14.22
C LEU A 602 5.10 4.29 14.33
N THR A 603 5.38 3.49 13.30
CA THR A 603 5.12 2.05 13.38
C THR A 603 6.14 1.36 14.25
N VAL A 604 5.77 0.23 14.87
CA VAL A 604 6.72 -0.59 15.65
C VAL A 604 7.96 -0.97 14.85
N HIS A 605 7.81 -1.30 13.56
CA HIS A 605 8.94 -1.58 12.66
C HIS A 605 9.86 -0.36 12.49
N GLY A 606 9.28 0.83 12.34
CA GLY A 606 10.04 2.08 12.26
C GLY A 606 10.74 2.45 13.58
N ALA A 607 10.29 1.89 14.70
CA ALA A 607 10.89 2.15 16.02
C ALA A 607 12.16 1.35 16.28
N LYS A 608 12.43 0.30 15.49
CA LYS A 608 13.60 -0.56 15.67
C LYS A 608 14.88 0.27 15.53
N GLY A 609 15.77 0.17 16.52
CA GLY A 609 16.98 0.98 16.64
C GLY A 609 16.81 2.25 17.47
N LEU A 610 15.59 2.81 17.58
CA LEU A 610 15.32 4.01 18.36
C LEU A 610 15.10 3.71 19.85
N GLU A 611 15.08 4.77 20.66
CA GLU A 611 14.79 4.74 22.08
C GLU A 611 14.09 6.03 22.53
N PHE A 612 13.16 5.90 23.49
CA PHE A 612 12.33 7.00 23.99
C PHE A 612 12.17 6.86 25.51
N ALA A 613 11.99 7.97 26.23
CA ALA A 613 11.74 7.91 27.67
C ALA A 613 10.40 7.21 27.97
N TYR A 614 9.36 7.62 27.25
CA TYR A 614 7.99 7.14 27.42
C TYR A 614 7.42 6.60 26.10
N VAL A 615 6.88 5.39 26.15
CA VAL A 615 6.33 4.70 24.98
C VAL A 615 4.87 4.35 25.21
N PHE A 616 4.01 4.77 24.28
CA PHE A 616 2.60 4.42 24.24
C PHE A 616 2.36 3.37 23.16
N MET A 617 2.00 2.16 23.56
CA MET A 617 1.54 1.10 22.68
C MET A 617 0.02 1.14 22.63
N VAL A 618 -0.51 1.51 21.46
CA VAL A 618 -1.94 1.78 21.29
C VAL A 618 -2.60 0.71 20.40
N ASP A 619 -3.94 0.73 20.33
CA ASP A 619 -4.70 -0.17 19.47
C ASP A 619 -4.55 -1.67 19.83
N LEU A 620 -4.32 -1.99 21.12
CA LEU A 620 -4.01 -3.33 21.60
C LEU A 620 -5.25 -4.23 21.73
N VAL A 621 -5.84 -4.56 20.59
CA VAL A 621 -6.99 -5.45 20.45
C VAL A 621 -6.75 -6.58 19.46
N GLU A 622 -7.55 -7.64 19.57
CA GLU A 622 -7.54 -8.77 18.62
C GLU A 622 -7.65 -8.28 17.17
N HIS A 623 -6.81 -8.85 16.30
CA HIS A 623 -6.71 -8.55 14.87
C HIS A 623 -6.12 -7.18 14.50
N LYS A 624 -5.79 -6.33 15.48
CA LYS A 624 -4.96 -5.14 15.28
C LYS A 624 -3.52 -5.40 15.70
N PHE A 625 -3.30 -5.89 16.92
CA PHE A 625 -1.99 -6.32 17.43
C PHE A 625 -2.21 -7.45 18.45
N PRO A 626 -2.05 -8.74 18.07
CA PRO A 626 -1.50 -9.24 16.81
C PRO A 626 -2.38 -8.96 15.59
N SER A 627 -1.72 -8.71 14.47
CA SER A 627 -2.38 -8.54 13.17
C SER A 627 -2.92 -9.88 12.64
N ILE A 628 -3.89 -9.84 11.72
CA ILE A 628 -4.36 -11.05 11.01
C ILE A 628 -3.25 -11.52 10.07
N ASN A 629 -2.90 -12.81 10.14
CA ASN A 629 -2.00 -13.41 9.16
C ASN A 629 -2.62 -13.27 7.76
N ARG A 630 -1.91 -12.57 6.87
CA ARG A 630 -2.26 -12.46 5.46
C ARG A 630 -1.19 -13.19 4.68
N ALA A 631 -1.53 -14.37 4.17
CA ALA A 631 -0.66 -15.10 3.27
C ALA A 631 -0.27 -14.22 2.07
N GLU A 632 1.01 -14.28 1.70
CA GLU A 632 1.47 -13.61 0.49
C GLU A 632 0.73 -14.19 -0.73
N PRO A 633 0.32 -13.36 -1.71
CA PRO A 633 -0.38 -13.86 -2.89
C PRO A 633 0.44 -14.86 -3.72
N ILE A 634 1.77 -14.78 -3.63
CA ILE A 634 2.74 -15.64 -4.34
C ILE A 634 3.90 -15.98 -3.39
N SER A 635 3.76 -17.05 -2.61
CA SER A 635 4.82 -17.53 -1.72
C SER A 635 5.88 -18.34 -2.47
N LEU A 636 7.11 -18.34 -1.97
CA LEU A 636 8.15 -19.25 -2.45
C LEU A 636 7.87 -20.68 -1.96
N PRO A 637 7.96 -21.71 -2.82
CA PRO A 637 7.80 -23.11 -2.40
C PRO A 637 8.81 -23.52 -1.34
N ASP A 638 8.38 -24.22 -0.29
CA ASP A 638 9.23 -24.61 0.86
C ASP A 638 10.49 -25.39 0.46
N SER A 639 10.44 -26.18 -0.60
CA SER A 639 11.60 -26.95 -1.10
C SER A 639 12.67 -26.09 -1.78
N LEU A 640 12.34 -24.86 -2.17
CA LEU A 640 13.29 -23.88 -2.70
C LEU A 640 13.88 -22.99 -1.59
N ILE A 641 13.30 -23.02 -0.40
CA ILE A 641 13.79 -22.29 0.77
C ILE A 641 14.98 -23.07 1.35
N LYS A 642 16.16 -22.44 1.41
CA LYS A 642 17.40 -23.07 1.90
C LYS A 642 17.58 -22.84 3.41
N GLU A 643 16.96 -21.81 3.96
CA GLU A 643 16.91 -21.59 5.40
C GLU A 643 16.17 -22.69 6.17
N ILE A 644 16.49 -22.82 7.46
CA ILE A 644 15.77 -23.72 8.35
C ILE A 644 14.41 -23.08 8.68
N ILE A 645 13.33 -23.74 8.24
CA ILE A 645 11.95 -23.30 8.47
C ILE A 645 11.56 -23.60 9.95
N PRO A 646 11.17 -22.58 10.74
CA PRO A 646 10.64 -22.73 12.10
C PRO A 646 9.35 -23.55 12.15
N LYS A 647 9.14 -24.19 13.31
CA LYS A 647 7.93 -24.96 13.62
C LYS A 647 6.94 -24.10 14.44
N GLY A 648 5.66 -24.41 14.33
CA GLY A 648 4.57 -23.75 15.09
C GLY A 648 3.89 -22.61 14.31
N ASP A 649 3.19 -21.73 15.03
CA ASP A 649 2.55 -20.54 14.45
C ASP A 649 3.57 -19.41 14.28
N VAL A 650 4.28 -19.47 13.16
CA VAL A 650 5.31 -18.50 12.75
C VAL A 650 4.82 -17.05 12.82
N HIS A 651 3.59 -16.78 12.38
CA HIS A 651 3.05 -15.43 12.33
C HIS A 651 2.88 -14.87 13.73
N LEU A 652 2.32 -15.67 14.65
CA LEU A 652 2.15 -15.27 16.04
C LEU A 652 3.51 -15.08 16.74
N GLN A 653 4.48 -15.95 16.46
CA GLN A 653 5.86 -15.82 16.96
C GLN A 653 6.51 -14.50 16.53
N GLU A 654 6.39 -14.12 15.25
CA GLU A 654 6.91 -12.85 14.74
C GLU A 654 6.17 -11.65 15.35
N GLU A 655 4.85 -11.71 15.50
CA GLU A 655 4.07 -10.67 16.18
C GLU A 655 4.46 -10.50 17.67
N ARG A 656 4.82 -11.59 18.37
CA ARG A 656 5.38 -11.51 19.73
C ARG A 656 6.74 -10.81 19.76
N ARG A 657 7.64 -11.13 18.83
CA ARG A 657 8.93 -10.43 18.72
C ARG A 657 8.75 -8.96 18.38
N LEU A 658 7.77 -8.63 17.53
CA LEU A 658 7.42 -7.25 17.23
C LEU A 658 6.93 -6.51 18.49
N PHE A 659 6.08 -7.15 19.28
CA PHE A 659 5.61 -6.62 20.56
C PHE A 659 6.76 -6.44 21.57
N TYR A 660 7.70 -7.40 21.64
CA TYR A 660 8.95 -7.29 22.39
C TYR A 660 9.80 -6.09 21.96
N VAL A 661 9.98 -5.89 20.64
CA VAL A 661 10.72 -4.75 20.09
C VAL A 661 10.07 -3.43 20.54
N ALA A 662 8.74 -3.33 20.49
CA ALA A 662 8.00 -2.14 20.93
C ALA A 662 8.24 -1.81 22.40
N MET A 663 8.08 -2.79 23.30
CA MET A 663 8.28 -2.58 24.74
C MET A 663 9.72 -2.16 25.07
N THR A 664 10.71 -2.74 24.39
CA THR A 664 12.14 -2.46 24.62
C THR A 664 12.64 -1.14 24.03
N ARG A 665 11.74 -0.35 23.42
CA ARG A 665 12.05 1.05 23.04
C ARG A 665 11.93 2.01 24.23
N SER A 666 11.19 1.62 25.28
CA SER A 666 10.97 2.44 26.46
C SER A 666 12.16 2.42 27.41
N ARG A 667 12.50 3.59 27.95
CA ARG A 667 13.50 3.74 29.01
C ARG A 667 12.86 3.78 30.40
N ASP A 668 11.84 4.61 30.57
CA ASP A 668 11.32 5.00 31.89
C ASP A 668 9.83 4.75 32.07
N GLY A 669 9.01 4.74 31.01
CA GLY A 669 7.59 4.37 31.14
C GLY A 669 6.96 3.72 29.92
N LEU A 670 6.10 2.74 30.17
CA LEU A 670 5.46 1.90 29.16
C LEU A 670 3.94 1.86 29.40
N PHE A 671 3.20 2.42 28.45
CA PHE A 671 1.75 2.56 28.53
C PHE A 671 1.07 1.70 27.48
N PHE A 672 0.15 0.85 27.92
CA PHE A 672 -0.63 -0.04 27.06
C PHE A 672 -2.07 0.47 26.97
N LEU A 673 -2.57 0.70 25.75
CA LEU A 673 -3.91 1.21 25.52
C LEU A 673 -4.72 0.34 24.56
N ALA A 674 -6.01 0.19 24.88
CA ALA A 674 -6.98 -0.51 24.05
C ALA A 674 -8.38 0.10 24.21
N ALA A 675 -9.19 0.10 23.15
CA ALA A 675 -10.60 0.46 23.21
C ALA A 675 -11.52 -0.73 22.89
N GLN A 676 -12.75 -0.75 23.42
CA GLN A 676 -13.74 -1.76 23.05
C GLN A 676 -14.39 -1.48 21.68
N ASP A 677 -14.64 -0.21 21.37
CA ASP A 677 -15.30 0.20 20.14
C ASP A 677 -14.42 1.08 19.25
N TYR A 678 -14.22 0.60 18.01
CA TYR A 678 -13.49 1.29 16.95
C TYR A 678 -14.42 1.71 15.79
N GLY A 679 -15.73 1.77 16.00
CA GLY A 679 -16.73 2.12 14.98
C GLY A 679 -17.13 0.96 14.06
N GLY A 680 -16.89 -0.28 14.49
CA GLY A 680 -17.22 -1.49 13.73
C GLY A 680 -18.54 -2.14 14.16
N LYS A 681 -19.06 -3.08 13.35
CA LYS A 681 -20.31 -3.82 13.67
C LYS A 681 -20.25 -4.63 14.99
N ARG A 682 -19.06 -4.89 15.52
CA ARG A 682 -18.84 -5.66 16.76
C ARG A 682 -17.75 -5.00 17.59
N LYS A 683 -17.95 -4.97 18.92
CA LYS A 683 -16.90 -4.62 19.89
C LYS A 683 -15.71 -5.56 19.73
N LYS A 684 -14.51 -5.01 19.87
CA LYS A 684 -13.24 -5.74 19.80
C LYS A 684 -12.86 -6.24 21.19
N LYS A 685 -12.26 -7.44 21.25
CA LYS A 685 -11.66 -7.97 22.47
C LYS A 685 -10.24 -7.43 22.62
N VAL A 686 -9.80 -7.30 23.87
CA VAL A 686 -8.44 -6.90 24.22
C VAL A 686 -7.44 -7.90 23.65
N SER A 687 -6.25 -7.43 23.28
CA SER A 687 -5.20 -8.26 22.70
C SER A 687 -4.84 -9.46 23.60
N PRO A 688 -4.65 -10.67 23.04
CA PRO A 688 -4.13 -11.82 23.79
C PRO A 688 -2.82 -11.51 24.50
N PHE A 689 -1.96 -10.65 23.93
CA PHE A 689 -0.66 -10.30 24.51
C PHE A 689 -0.79 -9.59 25.87
N LEU A 690 -1.88 -8.85 26.11
CA LEU A 690 -2.12 -8.21 27.40
C LEU A 690 -2.54 -9.20 28.49
N TYR A 691 -3.14 -10.34 28.11
CA TYR A 691 -3.39 -11.45 29.03
C TYR A 691 -2.09 -12.23 29.31
N GLU A 692 -1.25 -12.45 28.29
CA GLU A 692 0.07 -13.09 28.43
C GLU A 692 1.00 -12.29 29.36
N LEU A 693 0.88 -10.96 29.36
CA LEU A 693 1.59 -10.05 30.28
C LEU A 693 1.03 -10.04 31.71
N GLY A 694 -0.15 -10.63 31.95
CA GLY A 694 -0.82 -10.57 33.25
C GLY A 694 -1.45 -9.21 33.60
N LEU A 695 -1.50 -8.27 32.66
CA LEU A 695 -2.10 -6.94 32.86
C LEU A 695 -3.64 -6.98 32.84
N VAL A 696 -4.21 -8.02 32.22
CA VAL A 696 -5.65 -8.25 32.15
C VAL A 696 -5.97 -9.63 32.72
N ARG A 697 -6.94 -9.70 33.64
CA ARG A 697 -7.41 -10.97 34.19
C ARG A 697 -8.29 -11.71 33.19
N THR A 698 -8.06 -13.01 33.00
CA THR A 698 -8.92 -13.87 32.17
C THR A 698 -10.36 -13.82 32.70
N PRO A 699 -11.38 -13.50 31.87
CA PRO A 699 -12.73 -13.35 32.38
C PRO A 699 -13.26 -14.68 32.91
N SER A 700 -13.62 -14.77 34.19
CA SER A 700 -14.60 -15.76 34.64
C SER A 700 -15.92 -15.41 33.96
N LYS A 701 -16.62 -16.41 33.39
CA LYS A 701 -17.95 -16.22 32.79
C LYS A 701 -18.90 -15.56 33.79
N THR A 702 -19.15 -14.27 33.65
CA THR A 702 -20.28 -13.60 34.31
C THR A 702 -21.10 -12.83 33.30
N LYS A 703 -22.41 -13.03 33.44
CA LYS A 703 -23.47 -12.60 32.52
C LYS A 703 -23.54 -11.08 32.41
N ASN A 704 -23.80 -10.65 31.18
CA ASN A 704 -24.19 -9.29 30.79
C ASN A 704 -25.20 -8.68 31.77
N ILE A 705 -24.96 -7.44 32.16
CA ILE A 705 -26.02 -6.54 32.63
C ILE A 705 -26.05 -5.36 31.66
N LEU A 706 -27.20 -5.19 31.04
CA LEU A 706 -27.55 -4.12 30.12
C LEU A 706 -27.55 -2.79 30.90
N GLY A 707 -26.83 -1.79 30.40
CA GLY A 707 -26.94 -0.40 30.83
C GLY A 707 -27.15 0.48 29.61
N SER A 708 -28.40 0.91 29.42
CA SER A 708 -28.79 1.96 28.48
C SER A 708 -28.21 3.30 28.93
N LEU A 709 -27.46 3.98 28.06
CA LEU A 709 -27.08 5.37 28.24
C LEU A 709 -27.29 6.13 26.93
N GLU A 710 -28.06 7.20 27.04
CA GLU A 710 -28.36 8.17 26.00
C GLU A 710 -27.08 8.82 25.48
N ILE A 711 -26.94 8.81 24.15
CA ILE A 711 -25.88 9.49 23.42
C ILE A 711 -26.20 10.98 23.45
N LEU A 712 -25.54 11.73 24.33
CA LEU A 712 -25.40 13.18 24.15
C LEU A 712 -24.33 13.40 23.09
N GLU A 713 -24.75 13.65 21.85
CA GLU A 713 -23.86 14.07 20.77
C GLU A 713 -23.25 15.45 21.12
N PRO A 714 -21.91 15.58 21.24
CA PRO A 714 -21.30 16.90 21.24
C PRO A 714 -21.42 17.52 19.83
N PRO A 715 -21.55 18.85 19.72
CA PRO A 715 -21.77 19.48 18.44
C PRO A 715 -20.56 19.28 17.53
N VAL A 716 -20.77 18.61 16.41
CA VAL A 716 -19.83 18.58 15.29
C VAL A 716 -19.66 20.01 14.77
N LYS A 717 -18.67 20.74 15.28
CA LYS A 717 -18.14 21.94 14.64
C LYS A 717 -16.85 21.58 13.93
N ASN A 718 -17.00 20.82 12.85
CA ASN A 718 -16.19 21.01 11.65
C ASN A 718 -17.17 21.05 10.47
N LYS A 719 -17.90 22.17 10.40
CA LYS A 719 -18.57 22.54 9.15
C LYS A 719 -17.49 22.98 8.17
N PHE A 720 -16.97 22.04 7.38
CA PHE A 720 -16.66 22.38 5.99
C PHE A 720 -17.99 22.57 5.26
N SER A 721 -18.71 23.63 5.61
CA SER A 721 -19.81 24.11 4.79
C SER A 721 -19.21 25.06 3.79
N VAL A 722 -18.81 24.54 2.63
CA VAL A 722 -18.70 25.37 1.43
C VAL A 722 -20.13 25.78 1.08
N GLN A 723 -20.64 26.82 1.74
CA GLN A 723 -21.92 27.44 1.38
C GLN A 723 -21.74 28.15 0.05
N GLY A 724 -21.96 27.43 -1.04
CA GLY A 724 -22.31 28.00 -2.32
C GLY A 724 -23.74 27.54 -2.61
N LYS A 725 -24.60 28.43 -3.10
CA LYS A 725 -25.94 28.01 -3.57
C LYS A 725 -25.74 27.10 -4.80
N TYR A 726 -25.82 25.79 -4.61
CA TYR A 726 -25.73 24.85 -5.74
C TYR A 726 -27.12 24.64 -6.36
N ASN A 727 -27.17 24.50 -7.69
CA ASN A 727 -28.40 24.09 -8.36
C ASN A 727 -28.64 22.60 -8.12
N LEU A 728 -29.46 22.28 -7.12
CA LEU A 728 -29.82 20.91 -6.77
C LEU A 728 -30.67 20.25 -7.87
N PRO A 729 -30.53 18.93 -8.09
CA PRO A 729 -31.27 18.24 -9.13
C PRO A 729 -32.76 18.13 -8.78
N ALA A 730 -33.62 18.29 -9.79
CA ALA A 730 -35.08 18.15 -9.65
C ALA A 730 -35.57 16.70 -9.56
N TRP A 731 -34.69 15.73 -9.82
CA TRP A 731 -34.97 14.30 -9.78
C TRP A 731 -33.72 13.52 -9.37
N PHE A 732 -33.93 12.31 -8.83
CA PHE A 732 -32.86 11.44 -8.36
C PHE A 732 -32.88 10.09 -9.09
N SER A 733 -31.76 9.39 -9.10
CA SER A 733 -31.57 8.08 -9.74
C SER A 733 -30.76 7.15 -8.85
N TYR A 734 -30.79 5.85 -9.14
CA TYR A 734 -29.98 4.87 -8.41
C TYR A 734 -28.48 5.19 -8.46
N SER A 735 -27.96 5.56 -9.63
CA SER A 735 -26.54 5.91 -9.79
C SER A 735 -26.13 7.15 -8.97
N GLN A 736 -27.03 8.12 -8.82
CA GLN A 736 -26.83 9.30 -7.95
C GLN A 736 -26.78 8.90 -6.48
N PHE A 737 -27.74 8.08 -6.05
CA PHE A 737 -27.77 7.54 -4.69
C PHE A 737 -26.52 6.74 -4.36
N GLU A 738 -26.11 5.84 -5.26
CA GLU A 738 -24.94 4.98 -5.05
C GLU A 738 -23.65 5.80 -4.94
N ALA A 739 -23.48 6.82 -5.80
CA ALA A 739 -22.33 7.72 -5.73
C ALA A 739 -22.28 8.51 -4.42
N TYR A 740 -23.41 9.04 -3.94
CA TYR A 740 -23.44 9.78 -2.68
C TYR A 740 -23.16 8.87 -1.47
N ARG A 741 -23.78 7.68 -1.46
CA ARG A 741 -23.56 6.68 -0.40
C ARG A 741 -22.09 6.25 -0.33
N LYS A 742 -21.46 6.02 -1.49
CA LYS A 742 -20.02 5.73 -1.61
C LYS A 742 -19.20 6.90 -1.05
N CYS A 743 -19.43 8.10 -1.56
CA CYS A 743 -18.80 9.32 -1.05
C CYS A 743 -19.57 10.59 -1.47
N PRO A 744 -20.03 11.44 -0.52
CA PRO A 744 -20.72 12.69 -0.86
C PRO A 744 -19.91 13.64 -1.75
N LEU A 745 -18.57 13.64 -1.61
CA LEU A 745 -17.68 14.40 -2.48
C LEU A 745 -17.67 13.87 -3.92
N GLN A 746 -17.69 12.55 -4.13
CA GLN A 746 -17.81 11.95 -5.46
C GLN A 746 -19.12 12.37 -6.13
N TYR A 747 -20.21 12.41 -5.36
CA TYR A 747 -21.51 12.89 -5.84
C TYR A 747 -21.45 14.37 -6.24
N LYS A 748 -20.85 15.22 -5.40
CA LYS A 748 -20.67 16.65 -5.71
C LYS A 748 -19.91 16.84 -7.02
N LEU A 749 -18.76 16.19 -7.17
CA LEU A 749 -17.91 16.31 -8.36
C LEU A 749 -18.64 15.81 -9.62
N GLY A 750 -19.27 14.64 -9.55
CA GLY A 750 -19.87 13.99 -10.72
C GLY A 750 -21.29 14.46 -11.12
N PHE A 751 -22.13 14.88 -10.17
CA PHE A 751 -23.55 15.19 -10.43
C PHE A 751 -23.93 16.65 -10.21
N ILE A 752 -23.31 17.32 -9.23
CA ILE A 752 -23.55 18.75 -8.97
C ILE A 752 -22.67 19.59 -9.88
N LEU A 753 -21.35 19.41 -9.78
CA LEU A 753 -20.36 20.10 -10.60
C LEU A 753 -20.26 19.52 -12.01
N ARG A 754 -20.65 18.24 -12.18
CA ARG A 754 -20.70 17.56 -13.48
C ARG A 754 -19.33 17.51 -14.18
N LEU A 755 -18.26 17.32 -13.41
CA LEU A 755 -16.94 17.07 -13.96
C LEU A 755 -16.97 15.82 -14.85
N PRO A 756 -16.23 15.83 -15.97
CA PRO A 756 -16.16 14.67 -16.86
C PRO A 756 -15.53 13.49 -16.12
N ARG A 757 -16.04 12.29 -16.40
CA ARG A 757 -15.47 11.04 -15.91
C ARG A 757 -14.61 10.45 -17.01
N GLU A 758 -13.45 9.95 -16.65
CA GLU A 758 -12.66 9.13 -17.58
C GLU A 758 -13.44 7.86 -17.93
N GLY A 759 -13.40 7.50 -19.21
CA GLY A 759 -13.94 6.24 -19.66
C GLY A 759 -12.98 5.09 -19.35
N ASN A 760 -13.53 3.89 -19.15
CA ASN A 760 -12.76 2.67 -18.87
C ASN A 760 -13.13 1.60 -19.91
N PRO A 761 -12.18 0.75 -20.36
CA PRO A 761 -12.47 -0.38 -21.24
C PRO A 761 -13.68 -1.21 -20.79
N SER A 762 -13.82 -1.44 -19.48
CA SER A 762 -14.92 -2.20 -18.88
C SER A 762 -16.28 -1.53 -19.07
N LEU A 763 -16.35 -0.19 -19.05
CA LEU A 763 -17.58 0.57 -19.31
C LEU A 763 -17.93 0.55 -20.80
N SER A 764 -16.93 0.72 -21.67
CA SER A 764 -17.09 0.63 -23.14
C SER A 764 -17.62 -0.74 -23.54
N PHE A 765 -16.99 -1.79 -23.00
CA PHE A 765 -17.34 -3.17 -23.21
C PHE A 765 -18.72 -3.51 -22.63
N GLY A 766 -19.01 -3.09 -21.39
CA GLY A 766 -20.31 -3.25 -20.77
C GLY A 766 -21.43 -2.67 -21.63
N ARG A 767 -21.28 -1.42 -22.08
CA ARG A 767 -22.24 -0.77 -22.96
C ARG A 767 -22.40 -1.50 -24.30
N THR A 768 -21.30 -1.93 -24.90
CA THR A 768 -21.33 -2.74 -26.14
C THR A 768 -22.17 -4.00 -25.96
N ILE A 769 -22.01 -4.73 -24.86
CA ILE A 769 -22.78 -5.96 -24.57
C ILE A 769 -24.26 -5.64 -24.35
N HIS A 770 -24.60 -4.62 -23.55
CA HIS A 770 -25.99 -4.21 -23.33
C HIS A 770 -26.68 -3.79 -24.63
N ASP A 771 -26.03 -2.92 -25.42
CA ASP A 771 -26.58 -2.44 -26.71
C ASP A 771 -26.76 -3.62 -27.69
N THR A 772 -25.84 -4.59 -27.69
CA THR A 772 -25.96 -5.80 -28.52
C THR A 772 -27.17 -6.64 -28.13
N PHE A 773 -27.35 -6.92 -26.84
CA PHE A 773 -28.49 -7.70 -26.35
C PHE A 773 -29.82 -6.98 -26.59
N PHE A 774 -29.86 -5.67 -26.36
CA PHE A 774 -31.02 -4.84 -26.65
C PHE A 774 -31.42 -4.92 -28.12
N GLN A 775 -30.49 -4.69 -29.05
CA GLN A 775 -30.78 -4.74 -30.48
C GLN A 775 -31.23 -6.13 -30.93
N TYR A 776 -30.59 -7.19 -30.44
CA TYR A 776 -30.96 -8.56 -30.77
C TYR A 776 -32.37 -8.94 -30.29
N LEU A 777 -32.70 -8.62 -29.04
CA LEU A 777 -34.03 -8.91 -28.48
C LEU A 777 -35.11 -8.01 -29.09
N LYS A 778 -34.79 -6.75 -29.41
CA LYS A 778 -35.69 -5.83 -30.10
C LYS A 778 -36.05 -6.34 -31.51
N GLU A 779 -35.05 -6.77 -32.30
CA GLU A 779 -35.29 -7.37 -33.61
C GLU A 779 -36.22 -8.60 -33.51
N ASN A 780 -36.05 -9.43 -32.47
CA ASN A 780 -36.90 -10.60 -32.25
C ASN A 780 -38.32 -10.23 -31.81
N LEU A 781 -38.50 -9.19 -30.99
CA LEU A 781 -39.82 -8.70 -30.58
C LEU A 781 -40.61 -8.10 -31.74
N GLU A 782 -39.96 -7.28 -32.57
CA GLU A 782 -40.59 -6.68 -33.75
C GLU A 782 -41.02 -7.75 -34.75
N LYS A 783 -40.19 -8.79 -34.99
CA LYS A 783 -40.55 -9.93 -35.84
C LYS A 783 -41.75 -10.71 -35.30
N ASN A 784 -41.84 -10.93 -33.99
CA ASN A 784 -42.99 -11.60 -33.36
C ASN A 784 -44.29 -10.79 -33.46
N LYS A 785 -44.22 -9.45 -33.36
CA LYS A 785 -45.39 -8.55 -33.57
C LYS A 785 -45.86 -8.53 -35.03
N ILE A 786 -44.95 -8.57 -36.00
CA ILE A 786 -45.27 -8.64 -37.44
C ILE A 786 -45.94 -9.98 -37.79
N GLY A 787 -45.53 -11.08 -37.15
CA GLY A 787 -46.15 -12.40 -37.31
C GLY A 787 -47.62 -12.48 -36.86
N GLN A 788 -48.04 -11.69 -35.86
CA GLN A 788 -49.43 -11.65 -35.39
C GLN A 788 -50.37 -10.80 -36.27
N ASN A 789 -49.87 -9.71 -36.89
CA ASN A 789 -50.67 -8.88 -37.80
C ASN A 789 -50.84 -9.48 -39.20
N SER A 790 -50.07 -10.52 -39.54
CA SER A 790 -50.08 -11.20 -40.84
C SER A 790 -50.82 -12.55 -40.78
N LEU A 791 -52.04 -12.57 -40.23
CA LEU A 791 -52.94 -13.73 -40.35
C LEU A 791 -53.55 -13.88 -41.76
N PHE A 792 -53.32 -12.92 -42.67
CA PHE A 792 -53.75 -12.96 -44.08
C PHE A 792 -52.66 -12.53 -45.05
N LYS A 793 -51.60 -13.35 -45.21
CA LYS A 793 -50.87 -13.53 -46.48
C LYS A 793 -49.81 -14.63 -46.30
N LYS A 794 -50.09 -15.81 -46.85
CA LYS A 794 -49.05 -16.82 -47.13
C LYS A 794 -48.25 -16.31 -48.32
N THR A 795 -47.08 -15.73 -48.06
CA THR A 795 -46.01 -15.65 -49.05
C THR A 795 -44.78 -16.29 -48.45
N SER A 796 -44.32 -17.33 -49.13
CA SER A 796 -43.05 -18.01 -48.92
C SER A 796 -41.90 -17.01 -49.08
N GLY A 797 -41.47 -16.43 -47.97
CA GLY A 797 -40.23 -15.66 -47.84
C GLY A 797 -39.40 -16.32 -46.75
N GLN A 798 -38.11 -16.51 -47.03
CA GLN A 798 -37.13 -17.22 -46.20
C GLN A 798 -37.26 -16.86 -44.71
N LYS A 799 -37.38 -17.89 -43.86
CA LYS A 799 -37.02 -17.79 -42.44
C LYS A 799 -35.51 -17.55 -42.39
N GLU A 800 -35.06 -16.30 -42.44
CA GLU A 800 -33.68 -15.99 -42.05
C GLU A 800 -33.55 -16.26 -40.55
N ASP A 801 -32.73 -17.25 -40.24
CA ASP A 801 -32.57 -17.86 -38.92
C ASP A 801 -32.15 -16.86 -37.85
N VAL A 802 -32.79 -17.00 -36.69
CA VAL A 802 -32.34 -16.53 -35.37
C VAL A 802 -31.05 -17.29 -35.03
N SER A 803 -29.93 -16.90 -35.64
CA SER A 803 -28.65 -17.60 -35.53
C SER A 803 -27.62 -16.81 -34.72
N LEU A 804 -26.70 -17.53 -34.06
CA LEU A 804 -25.55 -16.93 -33.36
C LEU A 804 -24.77 -15.96 -34.27
N LYS A 805 -24.70 -16.23 -35.58
CA LYS A 805 -24.07 -15.34 -36.58
C LYS A 805 -24.71 -13.96 -36.61
N ARG A 806 -26.03 -13.85 -36.47
CA ARG A 806 -26.72 -12.56 -36.45
C ARG A 806 -26.38 -11.76 -35.19
N LEU A 807 -26.27 -12.42 -34.04
CA LEU A 807 -25.86 -11.81 -32.79
C LEU A 807 -24.42 -11.26 -32.88
N GLU A 808 -23.51 -12.00 -33.53
CA GLU A 808 -22.15 -11.55 -33.80
C GLU A 808 -22.08 -10.35 -34.77
N GLU A 809 -22.98 -10.26 -35.75
CA GLU A 809 -23.08 -9.10 -36.65
C GLU A 809 -23.53 -7.84 -35.91
N ILE A 810 -24.53 -7.96 -35.05
CA ILE A 810 -25.01 -6.85 -34.21
C ILE A 810 -23.89 -6.40 -33.27
N TYR A 811 -23.18 -7.35 -32.66
CA TYR A 811 -22.04 -7.07 -31.81
C TYR A 811 -20.96 -6.25 -32.51
N LYS A 812 -20.61 -6.60 -33.75
CA LYS A 812 -19.66 -5.81 -34.56
C LYS A 812 -20.14 -4.38 -34.82
N LYS A 813 -21.45 -4.15 -34.95
CA LYS A 813 -22.03 -2.81 -35.18
C LYS A 813 -22.12 -1.98 -33.90
N CYS A 814 -22.41 -2.63 -32.77
CA CYS A 814 -22.51 -1.99 -31.45
C CYS A 814 -21.15 -1.79 -30.78
N TRP A 815 -20.07 -2.34 -31.35
CA TRP A 815 -18.74 -2.24 -30.80
C TRP A 815 -18.27 -0.79 -30.71
N LEU A 816 -18.04 -0.34 -29.48
CA LEU A 816 -17.44 0.96 -29.20
C LEU A 816 -15.93 0.83 -29.26
N ASP A 817 -15.27 1.70 -30.03
CA ASP A 817 -13.81 1.68 -30.16
C ASP A 817 -13.10 2.53 -29.09
N GLU A 818 -13.86 3.20 -28.23
CA GLU A 818 -13.37 4.17 -27.25
C GLU A 818 -12.84 3.51 -25.97
N TRP A 819 -11.86 4.16 -25.34
CA TRP A 819 -11.31 3.87 -24.00
C TRP A 819 -10.48 2.58 -23.85
N TYR A 820 -10.12 1.91 -24.95
CA TYR A 820 -9.11 0.84 -24.92
C TYR A 820 -7.70 1.44 -24.98
N LYS A 821 -6.77 0.88 -24.20
CA LYS A 821 -5.37 1.37 -24.14
C LYS A 821 -4.65 1.15 -25.48
N ASP A 822 -4.84 -0.02 -26.08
CA ASP A 822 -4.18 -0.42 -27.32
C ASP A 822 -5.03 -1.43 -28.12
N ALA A 823 -4.54 -1.80 -29.31
CA ALA A 823 -5.20 -2.75 -30.21
C ALA A 823 -5.23 -4.20 -29.68
N GLU A 824 -4.29 -4.57 -28.81
CA GLU A 824 -4.18 -5.92 -28.25
C GLU A 824 -5.26 -6.15 -27.19
N GLN A 825 -5.35 -5.24 -26.21
CA GLN A 825 -6.41 -5.21 -25.20
C GLN A 825 -7.79 -5.19 -25.86
N LYS A 826 -7.94 -4.41 -26.93
CA LYS A 826 -9.19 -4.35 -27.70
C LYS A 826 -9.60 -5.73 -28.25
N GLU A 827 -8.65 -6.51 -28.75
CA GLU A 827 -8.92 -7.85 -29.28
C GLU A 827 -9.19 -8.86 -28.17
N GLU A 828 -8.55 -8.75 -27.01
CA GLU A 828 -8.87 -9.56 -25.83
C GLU A 828 -10.35 -9.38 -25.41
N PHE A 829 -10.82 -8.13 -25.29
CA PHE A 829 -12.23 -7.86 -24.98
C PHE A 829 -13.19 -8.34 -26.07
N ARG A 830 -12.79 -8.30 -27.35
CA ARG A 830 -13.60 -8.87 -28.45
C ARG A 830 -13.76 -10.37 -28.33
N LYS A 831 -12.70 -11.10 -27.96
CA LYS A 831 -12.77 -12.56 -27.72
C LYS A 831 -13.71 -12.87 -26.56
N LEU A 832 -13.55 -12.17 -25.44
CA LEU A 832 -14.42 -12.32 -24.26
C LEU A 832 -15.89 -12.04 -24.59
N GLY A 833 -16.15 -10.98 -25.37
CA GLY A 833 -17.50 -10.65 -25.80
C GLY A 833 -18.13 -11.79 -26.60
N LYS A 834 -17.41 -12.38 -27.55
CA LYS A 834 -17.91 -13.53 -28.32
C LYS A 834 -18.30 -14.73 -27.42
N GLU A 835 -17.53 -15.01 -26.37
CA GLU A 835 -17.89 -16.04 -25.39
C GLU A 835 -19.19 -15.69 -24.64
N MET A 836 -19.34 -14.43 -24.20
CA MET A 836 -20.57 -13.95 -23.56
C MET A 836 -21.79 -14.02 -24.49
N LEU A 837 -21.63 -13.69 -25.78
CA LEU A 837 -22.69 -13.81 -26.78
C LEU A 837 -23.15 -15.26 -26.94
N LYS A 838 -22.21 -16.22 -26.92
CA LYS A 838 -22.52 -17.64 -27.01
C LYS A 838 -23.33 -18.10 -25.81
N ASN A 839 -22.89 -17.78 -24.59
CA ASN A 839 -23.62 -18.11 -23.36
C ASN A 839 -25.03 -17.51 -23.36
N PHE A 840 -25.17 -16.24 -23.78
CA PHE A 840 -26.45 -15.56 -23.88
C PHE A 840 -27.38 -16.19 -24.94
N TYR A 841 -26.83 -16.56 -26.09
CA TYR A 841 -27.59 -17.23 -27.15
C TYR A 841 -28.08 -18.60 -26.68
N ASP A 842 -27.21 -19.41 -26.08
CA ASP A 842 -27.55 -20.75 -25.58
C ASP A 842 -28.66 -20.67 -24.51
N ASP A 843 -28.60 -19.67 -23.62
CA ASP A 843 -29.64 -19.41 -22.63
C ASP A 843 -30.97 -18.98 -23.28
N CYS A 844 -30.94 -18.08 -24.27
CA CYS A 844 -32.15 -17.66 -25.00
C CYS A 844 -32.81 -18.83 -25.75
N VAL A 845 -32.01 -19.73 -26.33
CA VAL A 845 -32.52 -20.94 -27.00
C VAL A 845 -33.16 -21.91 -26.00
N LYS A 846 -32.54 -22.08 -24.82
CA LYS A 846 -33.01 -22.99 -23.77
C LYS A 846 -34.28 -22.47 -23.08
N THR A 847 -34.33 -21.19 -22.73
CA THR A 847 -35.39 -20.60 -21.92
C THR A 847 -36.56 -20.02 -22.73
N LYS A 848 -36.32 -19.64 -23.99
CA LYS A 848 -37.30 -18.98 -24.89
C LYS A 848 -38.10 -17.88 -24.17
N PRO A 849 -37.42 -16.82 -23.72
CA PRO A 849 -38.03 -15.82 -22.88
C PRO A 849 -39.14 -15.05 -23.59
N ARG A 850 -40.25 -14.82 -22.88
CA ARG A 850 -41.34 -13.96 -23.34
C ARG A 850 -41.06 -12.53 -22.90
N VAL A 851 -40.22 -11.84 -23.66
CA VAL A 851 -39.87 -10.44 -23.37
C VAL A 851 -41.09 -9.55 -23.62
N LYS A 852 -41.47 -8.72 -22.64
CA LYS A 852 -42.57 -7.76 -22.71
C LYS A 852 -42.08 -6.38 -23.14
N GLU A 853 -41.11 -5.87 -22.40
CA GLU A 853 -40.49 -4.56 -22.60
C GLU A 853 -38.97 -4.68 -22.45
N LEU A 854 -38.26 -3.83 -23.19
CA LEU A 854 -36.80 -3.71 -23.12
C LEU A 854 -36.45 -2.25 -22.82
N GLU A 855 -35.43 -2.05 -22.00
CA GLU A 855 -34.87 -0.72 -21.74
C GLU A 855 -35.95 0.28 -21.29
N PHE A 856 -36.87 -0.19 -20.43
CA PHE A 856 -38.10 0.49 -20.03
C PHE A 856 -37.79 1.67 -19.09
N PRO A 857 -38.05 2.93 -19.50
CA PRO A 857 -37.83 4.08 -18.64
C PRO A 857 -38.97 4.20 -17.62
N PHE A 858 -38.62 4.40 -16.36
CA PHE A 858 -39.60 4.60 -15.30
C PHE A 858 -39.42 5.94 -14.59
N ASN A 859 -40.54 6.49 -14.13
CA ASN A 859 -40.57 7.59 -13.18
C ASN A 859 -41.61 7.30 -12.10
N PHE A 860 -41.26 7.49 -10.83
CA PHE A 860 -42.23 7.34 -9.74
C PHE A 860 -41.89 8.27 -8.58
N LYS A 861 -42.87 8.55 -7.72
CA LYS A 861 -42.70 9.36 -6.53
C LYS A 861 -42.34 8.48 -5.34
N LEU A 862 -41.21 8.78 -4.70
CA LEU A 862 -40.80 8.19 -3.43
C LEU A 862 -40.88 9.30 -2.37
N GLY A 863 -41.96 9.31 -1.59
CA GLY A 863 -42.33 10.48 -0.77
C GLY A 863 -42.61 11.70 -1.66
N ASP A 864 -41.96 12.83 -1.37
CA ASP A 864 -42.09 14.07 -2.15
C ASP A 864 -41.12 14.16 -3.35
N TYR A 865 -40.32 13.10 -3.59
CA TYR A 865 -39.20 13.13 -4.52
C TYR A 865 -39.45 12.30 -5.77
N LEU A 866 -39.02 12.81 -6.93
CA LEU A 866 -39.13 12.11 -8.20
C LEU A 866 -37.89 11.23 -8.44
N ILE A 867 -38.09 9.92 -8.57
CA ILE A 867 -37.05 8.95 -8.92
C ILE A 867 -37.20 8.58 -10.40
N LYS A 868 -36.07 8.54 -11.11
CA LYS A 868 -35.97 8.12 -12.52
C LYS A 868 -34.94 7.01 -12.70
N GLY A 869 -35.23 6.07 -13.58
CA GLY A 869 -34.33 4.99 -13.96
C GLY A 869 -34.79 4.26 -15.22
N LYS A 870 -34.12 3.16 -15.54
CA LYS A 870 -34.36 2.35 -16.72
C LYS A 870 -34.17 0.88 -16.36
N ILE A 871 -35.11 0.02 -16.74
CA ILE A 871 -35.04 -1.43 -16.51
C ILE A 871 -34.58 -2.09 -17.81
N ASP A 872 -33.50 -2.87 -17.78
CA ASP A 872 -32.90 -3.45 -19.00
C ASP A 872 -33.88 -4.38 -19.73
N ARG A 873 -34.55 -5.27 -18.98
CA ARG A 873 -35.48 -6.26 -19.56
C ARG A 873 -36.59 -6.66 -18.59
N ILE A 874 -37.80 -6.77 -19.13
CA ILE A 874 -39.00 -7.24 -18.42
C ILE A 874 -39.59 -8.44 -19.17
N ASP A 875 -39.69 -9.58 -18.50
CA ASP A 875 -40.23 -10.82 -19.05
C ASP A 875 -41.59 -11.19 -18.42
N GLU A 876 -42.46 -11.81 -19.20
CA GLU A 876 -43.71 -12.42 -18.74
C GLU A 876 -43.49 -13.89 -18.36
N THR A 877 -43.74 -14.21 -17.10
CA THR A 877 -43.69 -15.58 -16.57
C THR A 877 -45.09 -16.06 -16.17
N LEU A 878 -45.23 -17.35 -15.86
CA LEU A 878 -46.51 -17.92 -15.40
C LEU A 878 -46.97 -17.32 -14.05
N ASP A 879 -46.01 -16.87 -13.22
CA ASP A 879 -46.27 -16.36 -11.87
C ASP A 879 -46.34 -14.82 -11.79
N GLY A 880 -46.13 -14.11 -12.91
CA GLY A 880 -46.11 -12.66 -12.99
C GLY A 880 -44.95 -12.09 -13.83
N LEU A 881 -44.56 -10.85 -13.57
CA LEU A 881 -43.45 -10.18 -14.26
C LEU A 881 -42.09 -10.49 -13.63
N GLU A 882 -41.10 -10.76 -14.47
CA GLU A 882 -39.69 -10.89 -14.07
C GLU A 882 -38.90 -9.67 -14.55
N PHE A 883 -38.19 -8.99 -13.64
CA PHE A 883 -37.34 -7.84 -13.98
C PHE A 883 -35.87 -8.27 -13.97
N LEU A 884 -35.17 -8.04 -15.07
CA LEU A 884 -33.82 -8.52 -15.29
C LEU A 884 -32.85 -7.36 -15.57
N ASP A 885 -31.66 -7.43 -14.96
CA ASP A 885 -30.54 -6.49 -15.14
C ASP A 885 -29.28 -7.27 -15.52
N TYR A 886 -28.58 -6.81 -16.56
CA TYR A 886 -27.39 -7.49 -17.08
C TYR A 886 -26.12 -7.03 -16.35
N LYS A 887 -25.27 -7.97 -15.94
CA LYS A 887 -23.98 -7.67 -15.28
C LYS A 887 -22.83 -8.38 -15.99
N THR A 888 -21.92 -7.63 -16.59
CA THR A 888 -20.73 -8.17 -17.31
C THR A 888 -19.60 -8.65 -16.40
N GLY A 889 -19.72 -8.49 -15.07
CA GLY A 889 -18.75 -8.99 -14.09
C GLY A 889 -18.95 -10.46 -13.71
N ARG A 890 -18.17 -10.95 -12.73
CA ARG A 890 -18.38 -12.27 -12.12
C ARG A 890 -19.42 -12.20 -10.98
N PRO A 891 -20.21 -13.26 -10.76
CA PRO A 891 -21.15 -13.34 -9.64
C PRO A 891 -20.41 -13.29 -8.30
N LYS A 892 -20.91 -12.49 -7.34
CA LYS A 892 -20.39 -12.40 -5.96
C LYS A 892 -21.26 -13.24 -5.02
N LYS A 893 -20.68 -13.79 -3.94
CA LYS A 893 -21.44 -14.39 -2.82
C LYS A 893 -22.13 -13.29 -2.02
N GLU A 894 -23.40 -13.52 -1.69
CA GLU A 894 -24.46 -12.52 -1.46
C GLU A 894 -24.23 -11.48 -0.35
N ALA A 895 -24.54 -10.20 -0.65
CA ALA A 895 -24.92 -9.17 0.30
C ALA A 895 -26.14 -8.38 -0.22
N ILE A 896 -27.06 -8.00 0.67
CA ILE A 896 -28.24 -7.15 0.36
C ILE A 896 -27.85 -5.83 -0.35
N GLU A 897 -26.65 -5.34 -0.10
CA GLU A 897 -26.16 -4.09 -0.68
C GLU A 897 -26.07 -4.12 -2.21
N ASP A 898 -25.80 -5.29 -2.80
CA ASP A 898 -25.74 -5.48 -4.26
C ASP A 898 -27.14 -5.67 -4.89
N LYS A 899 -28.20 -5.82 -4.08
CA LYS A 899 -29.59 -6.07 -4.53
C LYS A 899 -30.46 -4.79 -4.61
N ARG A 900 -29.95 -3.63 -4.16
CA ARG A 900 -30.73 -2.37 -4.03
C ARG A 900 -31.28 -1.82 -5.35
N GLN A 901 -30.54 -1.96 -6.45
CA GLN A 901 -30.98 -1.49 -7.78
C GLN A 901 -32.29 -2.20 -8.20
N LEU A 902 -32.30 -3.53 -8.11
CA LEU A 902 -33.47 -4.34 -8.43
C LEU A 902 -34.64 -4.11 -7.46
N ILE A 903 -34.38 -3.82 -6.17
CA ILE A 903 -35.43 -3.46 -5.22
C ILE A 903 -36.16 -2.17 -5.65
N ILE A 904 -35.45 -1.19 -6.20
CA ILE A 904 -36.08 0.03 -6.76
C ILE A 904 -36.88 -0.32 -8.01
N TYR A 905 -36.40 -1.25 -8.84
CA TYR A 905 -37.17 -1.72 -9.97
C TYR A 905 -38.47 -2.36 -9.48
N GLN A 906 -38.45 -3.14 -8.39
CA GLN A 906 -39.66 -3.69 -7.79
C GLN A 906 -40.63 -2.58 -7.34
N MET A 907 -40.15 -1.55 -6.64
CA MET A 907 -40.98 -0.41 -6.22
C MET A 907 -41.61 0.34 -7.40
N ALA A 908 -40.81 0.60 -8.44
CA ALA A 908 -41.30 1.22 -9.67
C ALA A 908 -42.32 0.30 -10.36
N GLY A 909 -42.06 -1.01 -10.34
CA GLY A 909 -42.92 -2.05 -10.87
C GLY A 909 -44.29 -2.07 -10.22
N GLU A 910 -44.33 -2.10 -8.88
CA GLU A 910 -45.57 -2.12 -8.08
C GLU A 910 -46.39 -0.84 -8.25
N THR A 911 -45.74 0.27 -8.60
CA THR A 911 -46.41 1.56 -8.85
C THR A 911 -46.93 1.68 -10.28
N LEU A 912 -46.17 1.18 -11.26
CA LEU A 912 -46.42 1.41 -12.69
C LEU A 912 -47.18 0.28 -13.38
N PHE A 913 -46.98 -0.96 -12.92
CA PHE A 913 -47.63 -2.15 -13.48
C PHE A 913 -48.71 -2.63 -12.52
N ARG A 914 -49.85 -3.05 -13.09
CA ARG A 914 -50.97 -3.64 -12.33
C ARG A 914 -50.82 -5.16 -12.14
N GLU A 915 -49.70 -5.71 -12.57
CA GLU A 915 -49.40 -7.14 -12.58
C GLU A 915 -48.48 -7.49 -11.40
N LYS A 916 -48.60 -8.71 -10.88
CA LYS A 916 -47.75 -9.20 -9.80
C LYS A 916 -46.31 -9.33 -10.30
N ILE A 917 -45.35 -8.84 -9.52
CA ILE A 917 -43.93 -9.07 -9.76
C ILE A 917 -43.58 -10.44 -9.18
N ALA A 918 -43.11 -11.36 -10.02
CA ALA A 918 -42.80 -12.73 -9.65
C ALA A 918 -41.39 -12.84 -9.05
N CYS A 919 -40.40 -12.22 -9.70
CA CYS A 919 -39.01 -12.22 -9.24
C CYS A 919 -38.18 -11.11 -9.89
N LEU A 920 -37.02 -10.86 -9.32
CA LEU A 920 -35.97 -9.94 -9.76
C LEU A 920 -34.71 -10.74 -10.02
N SER A 921 -34.04 -10.50 -11.15
CA SER A 921 -32.92 -11.33 -11.60
C SER A 921 -31.72 -10.52 -12.05
N TYR A 922 -30.53 -10.88 -11.55
CA TYR A 922 -29.27 -10.52 -12.20
C TYR A 922 -28.84 -11.63 -13.14
N TYR A 923 -28.48 -11.27 -14.38
CA TYR A 923 -27.92 -12.21 -15.35
C TYR A 923 -26.45 -11.87 -15.61
N TYR A 924 -25.58 -12.88 -15.51
CA TYR A 924 -24.14 -12.77 -15.69
C TYR A 924 -23.70 -13.48 -16.99
N PRO A 925 -23.57 -12.77 -18.13
CA PRO A 925 -23.26 -13.39 -19.42
C PRO A 925 -21.89 -14.10 -19.45
N GLY A 926 -20.95 -13.65 -18.61
CA GLY A 926 -19.61 -14.24 -18.52
C GLY A 926 -19.60 -15.68 -18.00
N THR A 927 -20.55 -16.04 -17.12
CA THR A 927 -20.67 -17.39 -16.54
C THR A 927 -21.94 -18.12 -16.99
N GLY A 928 -22.89 -17.41 -17.60
CA GLY A 928 -24.23 -17.93 -17.89
C GLY A 928 -25.11 -18.13 -16.65
N GLU A 929 -24.68 -17.63 -15.48
CA GLU A 929 -25.42 -17.76 -14.23
C GLU A 929 -26.51 -16.68 -14.08
N LYS A 930 -27.67 -17.07 -13.55
CA LYS A 930 -28.79 -16.19 -13.23
C LYS A 930 -29.09 -16.27 -11.73
N GLN A 931 -29.11 -15.13 -11.05
CA GLN A 931 -29.44 -15.04 -9.62
C GLN A 931 -30.79 -14.34 -9.45
N SER A 932 -31.79 -15.07 -8.96
CA SER A 932 -33.17 -14.60 -8.83
C SER A 932 -33.58 -14.48 -7.35
N PHE A 933 -34.30 -13.41 -6.99
CA PHE A 933 -34.89 -13.21 -5.66
C PHE A 933 -36.13 -12.33 -5.74
N LEU A 934 -36.92 -12.26 -4.66
CA LEU A 934 -38.02 -11.30 -4.52
C LEU A 934 -37.83 -10.55 -3.19
N ALA A 935 -37.96 -9.22 -3.20
CA ALA A 935 -37.72 -8.42 -2.00
C ALA A 935 -38.93 -8.49 -1.06
N SER A 936 -38.66 -8.61 0.24
CA SER A 936 -39.71 -8.56 1.28
C SER A 936 -40.21 -7.13 1.50
N LYS A 937 -41.37 -6.97 2.16
CA LYS A 937 -41.88 -5.64 2.55
C LYS A 937 -40.92 -4.88 3.45
N GLU A 938 -40.21 -5.58 4.33
CA GLU A 938 -39.19 -5.00 5.20
C GLU A 938 -37.97 -4.50 4.40
N ASP A 939 -37.55 -5.24 3.36
CA ASP A 939 -36.46 -4.82 2.48
C ASP A 939 -36.84 -3.57 1.67
N LEU A 940 -38.09 -3.49 1.19
CA LEU A 940 -38.61 -2.32 0.47
C LEU A 940 -38.59 -1.08 1.38
N GLU A 941 -39.16 -1.15 2.58
CA GLU A 941 -39.18 0.01 3.49
C GLU A 941 -37.77 0.44 3.90
N ARG A 942 -36.86 -0.51 4.21
CA ARG A 942 -35.47 -0.17 4.55
C ARG A 942 -34.75 0.57 3.40
N VAL A 943 -34.91 0.11 2.15
CA VAL A 943 -34.28 0.78 0.99
C VAL A 943 -34.91 2.16 0.75
N LYS A 944 -36.22 2.29 0.95
CA LYS A 944 -36.95 3.57 0.84
C LYS A 944 -36.46 4.58 1.88
N GLU A 945 -36.33 4.19 3.14
CA GLU A 945 -35.80 5.06 4.20
C GLU A 945 -34.35 5.49 3.92
N ASP A 946 -33.49 4.56 3.51
CA ASP A 946 -32.11 4.85 3.13
C ASP A 946 -32.05 5.91 2.00
N PHE A 947 -32.89 5.76 0.97
CA PHE A 947 -32.97 6.70 -0.15
C PHE A 947 -33.43 8.09 0.28
N LEU A 948 -34.47 8.18 1.10
CA LEU A 948 -34.99 9.45 1.60
C LEU A 948 -33.95 10.19 2.46
N LYS A 949 -33.26 9.48 3.36
CA LYS A 949 -32.16 10.05 4.18
C LYS A 949 -31.07 10.65 3.30
N VAL A 950 -30.61 9.93 2.27
CA VAL A 950 -29.58 10.43 1.35
C VAL A 950 -30.05 11.67 0.58
N ILE A 951 -31.29 11.69 0.10
CA ILE A 951 -31.85 12.83 -0.62
C ILE A 951 -31.93 14.08 0.28
N GLU A 952 -32.33 13.90 1.54
CA GLU A 952 -32.36 14.99 2.52
C GLU A 952 -30.97 15.55 2.81
N GLU A 953 -29.96 14.70 2.96
CA GLU A 953 -28.58 15.17 3.15
C GLU A 953 -28.04 15.93 1.93
N ILE A 954 -28.36 15.47 0.71
CA ILE A 954 -28.04 16.19 -0.54
C ILE A 954 -28.69 17.58 -0.55
N LYS A 955 -29.95 17.67 -0.14
CA LYS A 955 -30.68 18.95 -0.04
C LYS A 955 -30.09 19.89 1.02
N LYS A 956 -29.50 19.34 2.08
CA LYS A 956 -28.74 20.10 3.09
C LYS A 956 -27.33 20.51 2.63
N GLU A 957 -26.97 20.23 1.37
CA GLU A 957 -25.66 20.48 0.76
C GLU A 957 -24.50 19.83 1.54
N ASN A 958 -24.74 18.70 2.21
CA ASN A 958 -23.70 17.98 2.92
C ASN A 958 -22.86 17.15 1.94
N PHE A 959 -21.72 17.67 1.54
CA PHE A 959 -20.80 17.00 0.61
C PHE A 959 -19.45 16.65 1.25
N ALA A 960 -19.44 16.43 2.57
CA ALA A 960 -18.23 16.01 3.28
C ALA A 960 -17.68 14.69 2.71
N PRO A 961 -16.37 14.58 2.46
CA PRO A 961 -15.77 13.35 1.95
C PRO A 961 -15.97 12.19 2.93
N ARG A 962 -16.20 10.98 2.40
CA ARG A 962 -16.28 9.74 3.18
C ARG A 962 -15.23 8.75 2.66
N PRO A 963 -13.98 8.84 3.14
CA PRO A 963 -12.91 7.98 2.66
C PRO A 963 -13.15 6.51 2.99
N SER A 964 -12.88 5.61 2.05
CA SER A 964 -13.04 4.16 2.22
C SER A 964 -12.16 3.39 1.23
N GLU A 965 -12.09 2.05 1.32
CA GLU A 965 -11.35 1.23 0.34
C GLU A 965 -11.83 1.45 -1.12
N MET A 966 -13.06 1.95 -1.30
CA MET A 966 -13.61 2.29 -2.61
C MET A 966 -12.91 3.48 -3.28
N CYS A 967 -12.10 4.25 -2.55
CA CYS A 967 -11.31 5.36 -3.08
C CYS A 967 -10.39 4.94 -4.23
N LYS A 968 -9.90 3.68 -4.23
CA LYS A 968 -9.04 3.11 -5.29
C LYS A 968 -9.70 3.09 -6.67
N TYR A 969 -11.02 2.95 -6.68
CA TYR A 969 -11.84 2.81 -7.89
C TYR A 969 -12.70 4.05 -8.15
N CYS A 970 -12.41 5.18 -7.48
CA CYS A 970 -13.15 6.42 -7.64
C CYS A 970 -12.74 7.16 -8.93
N ASP A 971 -13.72 7.60 -9.72
CA ASP A 971 -13.50 8.38 -10.96
C ASP A 971 -12.73 9.69 -10.73
N PHE A 972 -12.72 10.21 -9.50
CA PHE A 972 -12.07 11.46 -9.12
C PHE A 972 -10.89 11.25 -8.17
N LYS A 973 -10.33 10.03 -8.13
CA LYS A 973 -9.23 9.68 -7.23
C LYS A 973 -8.00 10.59 -7.42
N ASP A 974 -7.72 11.04 -8.64
CA ASP A 974 -6.51 11.81 -8.95
C ASP A 974 -6.53 13.25 -8.45
N ILE A 975 -7.72 13.75 -8.09
CA ILE A 975 -7.90 15.12 -7.61
C ILE A 975 -8.36 15.18 -6.16
N CYS A 976 -8.58 14.03 -5.52
CA CYS A 976 -9.10 13.94 -4.15
C CYS A 976 -7.97 13.76 -3.13
N GLU A 977 -7.75 14.78 -2.29
CA GLU A 977 -6.77 14.74 -1.20
C GLU A 977 -7.17 13.84 -0.02
N TYR A 978 -8.47 13.51 0.10
CA TYR A 978 -9.01 12.66 1.18
C TYR A 978 -9.03 11.17 0.84
N ARG A 979 -8.42 10.75 -0.27
CA ARG A 979 -8.48 9.35 -0.72
C ARG A 979 -7.64 8.44 0.20
N LEU A 980 -8.20 7.28 0.55
CA LEU A 980 -7.42 6.20 1.18
C LEU A 980 -6.77 5.34 0.09
N THR A 981 -5.47 5.13 0.21
CA THR A 981 -4.63 4.29 -0.66
C THR A 981 -4.39 2.91 -0.09
#